data_AF-A0A2M7MQB5-F1
#
_entry.id   AF-A0A2M7MQB5-F1
#
_cell.length_a   1.000
_cell.length_b   1.000
_cell.length_c   1.000
_cell.angle_alpha   90.00
_cell.angle_beta   90.00
_cell.angle_gamma   90.00
#
_symmetry.space_group_name_H-M   'P 1'
#
loop_
_entity.id
_entity.type
_entity.pdbx_description
1 polymer ?
#
loop_
_entity_poly.entity_id
_entity_poly.type
_entity_poly.pdbx_seq_one_letter_code
_entity_poly.pdbx_strand_id
1 'polypeptide(L)'
;MLTLFKKIFGDKNTKDVNELLPIAAEINEEFAKLQNLSDDELRAKTAEFKLKLQEETAEIRQKLEELHTHLQTDDDFDRQTAYDQVDALEDDLHEKYEDVLDELLPQAFAVIKETCRRLVGKSWTVMGKHTRWDMVPYDVQLMGGVVLHQGKISEMATGEGKTLVATLPMYLNALTGRGVHLITVNDYLAQRDSEWMGEIFKFHGLTVGVILNTMSPDQRKERYNCDITYGTNNEFGFDYLRDNMASDKEFQVQRGHNYAIVDEVDSVLIDEARTPLIISGPVEVDDQQKFDEMKILIEKLHRLQSNFVSKIAQEAEDLIAKEDDKEAQIQAGVNLLRAYRGLPKNKKIEKMLSDPSHKKLMLQTEMEYLREKARNMHIIDDELYFVIDEKNNTIDLTEKGREELARFGKGDKNYFVLPDLGTEISKFEHDPSLSIEEKVRKKDALYHLYSEQSERIHTLHQLLKAFTLFEKDVEYVITEDGKIAIVDEFTGRVLPGRRYSDGLHQAIEAKESVKVERDTQTLATITLQNYFRMYNKLAGMTGTAETEESEFHEIYKLPVVVVPTNRPNIRDDQEDSIFKTKREKLNAVIDKIEELRKIGRPVLVGTTSVDVSETISRMLKRKGVPHNVLNAKQHKSEAEVVEHAGEMSAVTIATNMAGRGTDIKLGAGVVDRGGLFILGTERHESRRIDRQLRGRSGRQGDPGTTKFFLSLEDDLMRLFGSDRIASVMERMGIQEGEVIEHSLITKSVERAQKKVEENNFSIRKRLLEYDNVMNQQREIIYTRRNRALQGDRLKNDIMEYLHETVEEIVKRYFEDVNAEKIKEEVLQNFLVELKLEPEEFETLGDNGITNRIITAVKDFYTRKEEMLGADLLARIERYSVLSVIDNRWKEHLREMDDLKEGIGLRAYGQKDPLLEYKSEAFTLFVELLNQIRNEIVSFCFKFFPQAPEELQGRRRPARGRIIETKQDTDGIGLKGSGGNGQPAQAGKMQPIRVEERVGRNDPCPCGSGKKYKNCHGK
;
A
#
# COMPACT_ATOMS: atom_id res chain seq x y z
N MET A 1 -3.42 27.05 34.20
CA MET A 1 -4.34 27.76 33.29
C MET A 1 -5.27 26.79 32.54
N LEU A 2 -4.77 25.72 31.90
CA LEU A 2 -5.58 24.73 31.16
C LEU A 2 -6.68 24.01 31.96
N THR A 3 -6.46 23.69 33.23
CA THR A 3 -7.45 23.00 34.10
C THR A 3 -8.61 23.87 34.55
N LEU A 4 -8.43 25.20 34.59
CA LEU A 4 -9.49 26.15 34.95
C LEU A 4 -10.39 26.43 33.73
N PHE A 5 -9.81 26.52 32.52
CA PHE A 5 -10.55 26.63 31.26
C PHE A 5 -11.39 25.37 30.96
N LYS A 6 -10.84 24.16 31.15
CA LYS A 6 -11.60 22.89 31.02
C LYS A 6 -12.80 22.81 31.98
N LYS A 7 -12.70 23.39 33.19
CA LYS A 7 -13.80 23.42 34.17
C LYS A 7 -14.89 24.44 33.86
N ILE A 8 -14.56 25.51 33.11
CA ILE A 8 -15.49 26.62 32.81
C ILE A 8 -16.19 26.42 31.45
N PHE A 9 -15.50 25.86 30.45
CA PHE A 9 -16.03 25.66 29.09
C PHE A 9 -16.33 24.20 28.72
N GLY A 10 -16.03 23.24 29.60
CA GLY A 10 -16.09 21.81 29.29
C GLY A 10 -14.84 21.31 28.55
N ASP A 11 -14.69 19.98 28.46
CA ASP A 11 -13.72 19.34 27.56
C ASP A 11 -14.33 19.26 26.14
N LYS A 12 -13.50 19.24 25.10
CA LYS A 12 -13.94 19.08 23.70
C LYS A 12 -14.91 17.90 23.56
N ASN A 13 -14.54 16.76 24.13
CA ASN A 13 -15.36 15.55 24.12
C ASN A 13 -16.74 15.76 24.77
N THR A 14 -16.82 16.55 25.84
CA THR A 14 -18.10 16.85 26.50
C THR A 14 -18.99 17.73 25.61
N LYS A 15 -18.38 18.69 24.90
CA LYS A 15 -19.10 19.54 23.95
C LYS A 15 -19.64 18.71 22.78
N ASP A 16 -18.81 17.87 22.17
CA ASP A 16 -19.21 17.03 21.03
C ASP A 16 -20.35 16.08 21.42
N VAL A 17 -20.30 15.45 22.60
CA VAL A 17 -21.38 14.58 23.09
C VAL A 17 -22.68 15.36 23.35
N ASN A 18 -22.58 16.58 23.88
CA ASN A 18 -23.76 17.43 24.12
C ASN A 18 -24.45 17.87 22.82
N GLU A 19 -23.72 17.97 21.70
CA GLU A 19 -24.28 18.25 20.38
C GLU A 19 -25.01 17.01 19.79
N LEU A 20 -24.57 15.80 20.12
CA LEU A 20 -25.14 14.55 19.61
C LEU A 20 -26.38 14.06 20.39
N LEU A 21 -26.46 14.39 21.69
CA LEU A 21 -27.54 13.96 22.58
C LEU A 21 -28.95 14.35 22.08
N PRO A 22 -29.21 15.61 21.64
CA PRO A 22 -30.52 15.99 21.10
C PRO A 22 -30.91 15.19 19.86
N ILE A 23 -29.96 14.96 18.94
CA ILE A 23 -30.20 14.21 17.69
C ILE A 23 -30.55 12.75 18.01
N ALA A 24 -29.82 12.12 18.95
CA ALA A 24 -30.14 10.77 19.42
C ALA A 24 -31.53 10.69 20.08
N ALA A 25 -31.95 11.74 20.81
CA ALA A 25 -33.29 11.82 21.37
C ALA A 25 -34.36 11.95 20.28
N GLU A 26 -34.14 12.78 19.26
CA GLU A 26 -35.05 12.94 18.12
C GLU A 26 -35.23 11.64 17.33
N ILE A 27 -34.14 10.91 17.08
CA ILE A 27 -34.19 9.56 16.46
C ILE A 27 -35.09 8.63 17.30
N ASN A 28 -34.98 8.68 18.63
CA ASN A 28 -35.80 7.85 19.52
C ASN A 28 -37.28 8.27 19.51
N GLU A 29 -37.57 9.56 19.36
CA GLU A 29 -38.93 10.07 19.19
C GLU A 29 -39.55 9.59 17.86
N GLU A 30 -38.80 9.66 16.75
CA GLU A 30 -39.23 9.10 15.47
C GLU A 30 -39.41 7.58 15.55
N PHE A 31 -38.49 6.86 16.19
CA PHE A 31 -38.59 5.42 16.40
C PHE A 31 -39.87 5.02 17.13
N ALA A 32 -40.32 5.80 18.12
CA ALA A 32 -41.57 5.55 18.82
C ALA A 32 -42.81 5.64 17.90
N LYS A 33 -42.78 6.50 16.87
CA LYS A 33 -43.87 6.65 15.89
C LYS A 33 -44.00 5.46 14.94
N LEU A 34 -42.90 4.72 14.70
CA LEU A 34 -42.85 3.62 13.72
C LEU A 34 -43.33 2.26 14.26
N GLN A 35 -43.54 2.12 15.56
CA GLN A 35 -43.82 0.82 16.20
C GLN A 35 -45.08 0.12 15.68
N ASN A 36 -46.08 0.89 15.23
CA ASN A 36 -47.37 0.37 14.77
C ASN A 36 -47.43 0.10 13.25
N LEU A 37 -46.39 0.43 12.49
CA LEU A 37 -46.37 0.19 11.06
C LEU A 37 -46.28 -1.31 10.74
N SER A 38 -46.88 -1.76 9.65
CA SER A 38 -46.61 -3.07 9.07
C SER A 38 -45.20 -3.15 8.46
N ASP A 39 -44.74 -4.36 8.11
CA ASP A 39 -43.44 -4.53 7.43
C ASP A 39 -43.45 -3.84 6.05
N ASP A 40 -44.59 -3.87 5.34
CA ASP A 40 -44.73 -3.22 4.04
C ASP A 40 -44.67 -1.70 4.13
N GLU A 41 -45.35 -1.11 5.13
CA GLU A 41 -45.31 0.34 5.38
C GLU A 41 -43.91 0.80 5.81
N LEU A 42 -43.20 -0.01 6.60
CA LEU A 42 -41.82 0.31 7.00
C LEU A 42 -40.87 0.28 5.78
N ARG A 43 -41.04 -0.69 4.87
CA ARG A 43 -40.28 -0.75 3.60
C ARG A 43 -40.62 0.41 2.66
N ALA A 44 -41.88 0.85 2.64
CA ALA A 44 -42.32 1.97 1.81
C ALA A 44 -41.62 3.31 2.19
N LYS A 45 -41.12 3.45 3.42
CA LYS A 45 -40.35 4.63 3.84
C LYS A 45 -39.10 4.86 2.99
N THR A 46 -38.43 3.80 2.53
CA THR A 46 -37.26 3.96 1.65
C THR A 46 -37.65 4.61 0.31
N ALA A 47 -38.80 4.25 -0.25
CA ALA A 47 -39.30 4.85 -1.48
C ALA A 47 -39.72 6.32 -1.26
N GLU A 48 -40.36 6.63 -0.13
CA GLU A 48 -40.72 8.00 0.28
C GLU A 48 -39.47 8.90 0.36
N PHE A 49 -38.40 8.43 1.02
CA PHE A 49 -37.16 9.18 1.14
C PHE A 49 -36.45 9.38 -0.21
N LYS A 50 -36.41 8.33 -1.06
CA LYS A 50 -35.84 8.44 -2.42
C LYS A 50 -36.61 9.42 -3.28
N LEU A 51 -37.95 9.45 -3.19
CA LEU A 51 -38.78 10.38 -3.94
C LEU A 51 -38.47 11.83 -3.53
N LYS A 52 -38.41 12.11 -2.22
CA LYS A 52 -38.05 13.44 -1.72
C LYS A 52 -36.69 13.91 -2.23
N LEU A 53 -35.68 13.03 -2.19
CA LEU A 53 -34.34 13.33 -2.73
C LEU A 53 -34.38 13.61 -4.24
N GLN A 54 -35.18 12.87 -5.01
CA GLN A 54 -35.33 13.09 -6.45
C GLN A 54 -36.00 14.43 -6.75
N GLU A 55 -37.08 14.78 -6.05
CA GLU A 55 -37.81 16.03 -6.24
C GLU A 55 -36.93 17.26 -5.92
N GLU A 56 -36.22 17.24 -4.79
CA GLU A 56 -35.37 18.34 -4.33
C GLU A 56 -34.12 18.57 -5.18
N THR A 57 -33.70 17.59 -5.98
CA THR A 57 -32.48 17.68 -6.81
C THR A 57 -32.76 17.62 -8.32
N ALA A 58 -34.03 17.52 -8.73
CA ALA A 58 -34.42 17.33 -10.12
C ALA A 58 -33.86 18.42 -11.06
N GLU A 59 -33.94 19.69 -10.64
CA GLU A 59 -33.50 20.82 -11.47
C GLU A 59 -32.00 20.76 -11.78
N ILE A 60 -31.17 20.47 -10.78
CA ILE A 60 -29.71 20.41 -10.94
C ILE A 60 -29.32 19.21 -11.81
N ARG A 61 -29.95 18.04 -11.58
CA ARG A 61 -29.69 16.84 -12.39
C ARG A 61 -30.07 17.04 -13.84
N GLN A 62 -31.20 17.72 -14.11
CA GLN A 62 -31.61 18.02 -15.48
C GLN A 62 -30.59 18.91 -16.19
N LYS A 63 -30.09 19.96 -15.52
CA LYS A 63 -29.04 20.84 -16.06
C LYS A 63 -27.75 20.07 -16.37
N LEU A 64 -27.33 19.16 -15.49
CA LEU A 64 -26.17 18.28 -15.72
C LEU A 64 -26.37 17.36 -16.93
N GLU A 65 -27.55 16.77 -17.09
CA GLU A 65 -27.86 15.91 -18.23
C GLU A 65 -27.87 16.69 -19.55
N GLU A 66 -28.41 17.91 -19.55
CA GLU A 66 -28.39 18.83 -20.69
C GLU A 66 -26.94 19.20 -21.08
N LEU A 67 -26.08 19.55 -20.12
CA LEU A 67 -24.67 19.87 -20.37
C LEU A 67 -23.87 18.67 -20.87
N HIS A 68 -24.02 17.49 -20.27
CA HIS A 68 -23.36 16.27 -20.74
C HIS A 68 -23.79 15.90 -22.16
N THR A 69 -25.07 16.08 -22.48
CA THR A 69 -25.56 15.86 -23.85
C THR A 69 -24.93 16.86 -24.81
N HIS A 70 -24.80 18.13 -24.41
CA HIS A 70 -24.18 19.17 -25.23
C HIS A 70 -22.68 18.90 -25.48
N LEU A 71 -21.94 18.40 -24.46
CA LEU A 71 -20.53 18.01 -24.58
C LEU A 71 -20.27 16.88 -25.61
N GLN A 72 -21.29 16.07 -25.89
CA GLN A 72 -21.21 15.01 -26.91
C GLN A 72 -21.50 15.50 -28.34
N THR A 73 -21.94 16.75 -28.51
CA THR A 73 -22.25 17.32 -29.83
C THR A 73 -21.01 17.85 -30.55
N ASP A 74 -21.15 18.05 -31.87
CA ASP A 74 -20.13 18.62 -32.76
C ASP A 74 -20.16 20.16 -32.81
N ASP A 75 -20.95 20.79 -31.94
CA ASP A 75 -21.11 22.24 -31.94
C ASP A 75 -19.81 22.96 -31.51
N ASP A 76 -19.56 24.11 -32.12
CA ASP A 76 -18.42 24.98 -31.79
C ASP A 76 -18.81 25.89 -30.63
N PHE A 77 -18.49 25.46 -29.40
CA PHE A 77 -18.70 26.20 -28.17
C PHE A 77 -17.51 26.03 -27.22
N ASP A 78 -17.42 26.90 -26.21
CA ASP A 78 -16.39 26.83 -25.19
C ASP A 78 -16.63 25.63 -24.27
N ARG A 79 -15.93 24.54 -24.57
CA ARG A 79 -16.00 23.28 -23.82
C ARG A 79 -15.39 23.40 -22.43
N GLN A 80 -14.37 24.24 -22.25
CA GLN A 80 -13.75 24.42 -20.94
C GLN A 80 -14.74 25.08 -19.99
N THR A 81 -15.44 26.13 -20.44
CA THR A 81 -16.52 26.75 -19.68
C THR A 81 -17.64 25.74 -19.37
N ALA A 82 -17.99 24.84 -20.31
CA ALA A 82 -18.99 23.81 -20.05
C ALA A 82 -18.53 22.77 -19.01
N TYR A 83 -17.27 22.33 -19.04
CA TYR A 83 -16.71 21.47 -18.00
C TYR A 83 -16.69 22.15 -16.63
N ASP A 84 -16.27 23.42 -16.56
CA ASP A 84 -16.26 24.18 -15.31
C ASP A 84 -17.69 24.32 -14.73
N GLN A 85 -18.71 24.44 -15.59
CA GLN A 85 -20.12 24.44 -15.18
C GLN A 85 -20.59 23.06 -14.70
N VAL A 86 -20.16 21.98 -15.35
CA VAL A 86 -20.46 20.62 -14.89
C VAL A 86 -19.88 20.40 -13.50
N ASP A 87 -18.60 20.71 -13.30
CA ASP A 87 -17.93 20.56 -12.01
C ASP A 87 -18.65 21.36 -10.90
N ALA A 88 -19.01 22.63 -11.18
CA ALA A 88 -19.75 23.47 -10.25
C ALA A 88 -21.16 22.91 -9.92
N LEU A 89 -21.88 22.40 -10.91
CA LEU A 89 -23.20 21.80 -10.70
C LEU A 89 -23.13 20.45 -9.98
N GLU A 90 -22.05 19.69 -10.15
CA GLU A 90 -21.83 18.46 -9.38
C GLU A 90 -21.58 18.75 -7.90
N ASP A 91 -20.85 19.83 -7.60
CA ASP A 91 -20.64 20.34 -6.24
C ASP A 91 -21.97 20.83 -5.63
N ASP A 92 -22.74 21.66 -6.35
CA ASP A 92 -24.06 22.13 -5.92
C ASP A 92 -25.02 20.96 -5.67
N LEU A 93 -24.99 19.94 -6.54
CA LEU A 93 -25.80 18.73 -6.39
C LEU A 93 -25.38 17.96 -5.14
N HIS A 94 -24.08 17.88 -4.84
CA HIS A 94 -23.58 17.22 -3.65
C HIS A 94 -24.04 17.94 -2.37
N GLU A 95 -23.88 19.27 -2.30
CA GLU A 95 -24.34 20.08 -1.16
C GLU A 95 -25.85 19.93 -0.94
N LYS A 96 -26.64 19.96 -2.04
CA LYS A 96 -28.09 19.76 -1.94
C LYS A 96 -28.46 18.35 -1.45
N TYR A 97 -27.71 17.31 -1.83
CA TYR A 97 -27.92 15.98 -1.25
C TYR A 97 -27.66 15.97 0.25
N GLU A 98 -26.57 16.58 0.70
CA GLU A 98 -26.19 16.64 2.11
C GLU A 98 -27.29 17.29 2.96
N ASP A 99 -27.80 18.45 2.54
CA ASP A 99 -28.89 19.14 3.23
C ASP A 99 -30.13 18.25 3.42
N VAL A 100 -30.53 17.55 2.35
CA VAL A 100 -31.73 16.68 2.39
C VAL A 100 -31.46 15.43 3.23
N LEU A 101 -30.25 14.87 3.18
CA LEU A 101 -29.89 13.72 4.00
C LEU A 101 -29.85 14.06 5.50
N ASP A 102 -29.35 15.24 5.86
CA ASP A 102 -29.35 15.74 7.24
C ASP A 102 -30.79 15.91 7.77
N GLU A 103 -31.70 16.44 6.94
CA GLU A 103 -33.12 16.55 7.31
C GLU A 103 -33.78 15.17 7.51
N LEU A 104 -33.41 14.19 6.67
CA LEU A 104 -33.96 12.83 6.74
C LEU A 104 -33.31 11.98 7.84
N LEU A 105 -32.17 12.39 8.39
CA LEU A 105 -31.36 11.58 9.29
C LEU A 105 -32.15 10.99 10.46
N PRO A 106 -32.94 11.77 11.24
CA PRO A 106 -33.62 11.23 12.40
C PRO A 106 -34.60 10.10 12.03
N GLN A 107 -35.34 10.30 10.94
CA GLN A 107 -36.36 9.38 10.43
C GLN A 107 -35.71 8.13 9.82
N ALA A 108 -34.64 8.29 9.05
CA ALA A 108 -33.91 7.19 8.43
C ALA A 108 -33.25 6.28 9.47
N PHE A 109 -32.64 6.86 10.51
CA PHE A 109 -32.03 6.09 11.60
C PHE A 109 -33.08 5.38 12.45
N ALA A 110 -34.23 6.01 12.68
CA ALA A 110 -35.36 5.38 13.34
C ALA A 110 -35.89 4.17 12.57
N VAL A 111 -35.98 4.25 11.23
CA VAL A 111 -36.36 3.12 10.36
C VAL A 111 -35.42 1.94 10.53
N ILE A 112 -34.10 2.19 10.54
CA ILE A 112 -33.11 1.12 10.75
C ILE A 112 -33.19 0.55 12.16
N LYS A 113 -33.35 1.38 13.19
CA LYS A 113 -33.52 0.93 14.58
C LYS A 113 -34.76 0.05 14.75
N GLU A 114 -35.88 0.43 14.15
CA GLU A 114 -37.13 -0.35 14.14
C GLU A 114 -36.97 -1.66 13.36
N THR A 115 -36.25 -1.63 12.24
CA THR A 115 -35.92 -2.84 11.47
C THR A 115 -35.11 -3.82 12.32
N CYS A 116 -34.06 -3.34 12.99
CA CYS A 116 -33.25 -4.16 13.88
C CYS A 116 -34.10 -4.81 14.99
N ARG A 117 -35.04 -4.06 15.59
CA ARG A 117 -35.99 -4.58 16.59
C ARG A 117 -36.87 -5.70 16.03
N ARG A 118 -37.38 -5.56 14.79
CA ARG A 118 -38.22 -6.59 14.13
C ARG A 118 -37.46 -7.83 13.70
N LEU A 119 -36.16 -7.70 13.44
CA LEU A 119 -35.29 -8.83 13.12
C LEU A 119 -34.88 -9.63 14.35
N VAL A 120 -35.09 -9.12 15.58
CA VAL A 120 -34.75 -9.86 16.82
C VAL A 120 -35.42 -11.24 16.82
N GLY A 121 -34.61 -12.27 17.07
CA GLY A 121 -35.02 -13.67 17.07
C GLY A 121 -34.99 -14.35 15.70
N LYS A 122 -34.81 -13.62 14.60
CA LYS A 122 -34.58 -14.20 13.27
C LYS A 122 -33.13 -14.70 13.15
N SER A 123 -32.89 -15.58 12.18
CA SER A 123 -31.57 -16.11 11.90
C SER A 123 -31.35 -16.35 10.41
N TRP A 124 -30.14 -16.10 9.92
CA TRP A 124 -29.73 -16.37 8.56
C TRP A 124 -28.29 -16.89 8.51
N THR A 125 -27.89 -17.36 7.33
CA THR A 125 -26.55 -17.90 7.12
C THR A 125 -25.57 -16.77 6.87
N VAL A 126 -24.49 -16.71 7.65
CA VAL A 126 -23.36 -15.79 7.51
C VAL A 126 -22.08 -16.63 7.51
N MET A 127 -21.29 -16.54 6.44
CA MET A 127 -20.06 -17.31 6.24
C MET A 127 -20.25 -18.83 6.42
N GLY A 128 -21.44 -19.34 6.09
CA GLY A 128 -21.83 -20.74 6.25
C GLY A 128 -22.29 -21.14 7.67
N LYS A 129 -22.35 -20.21 8.63
CA LYS A 129 -22.87 -20.44 9.99
C LYS A 129 -24.25 -19.80 10.15
N HIS A 130 -25.16 -20.44 10.89
CA HIS A 130 -26.45 -19.83 11.24
C HIS A 130 -26.24 -18.81 12.38
N THR A 131 -26.39 -17.53 12.05
CA THR A 131 -26.27 -16.43 12.99
C THR A 131 -27.65 -15.92 13.37
N ARG A 132 -27.93 -15.84 14.66
CA ARG A 132 -29.16 -15.26 15.20
C ARG A 132 -28.99 -13.76 15.40
N TRP A 133 -30.00 -12.99 15.02
CA TRP A 133 -30.06 -11.56 15.26
C TRP A 133 -30.72 -11.27 16.60
N ASP A 134 -29.99 -10.65 17.52
CA ASP A 134 -30.50 -10.25 18.85
C ASP A 134 -30.01 -8.82 19.21
N MET A 135 -29.93 -7.93 18.22
CA MET A 135 -29.36 -6.59 18.39
C MET A 135 -30.37 -5.48 18.05
N VAL A 136 -30.41 -4.44 18.89
CA VAL A 136 -31.12 -3.19 18.64
C VAL A 136 -30.18 -2.04 18.96
N PRO A 137 -30.01 -1.04 18.07
CA PRO A 137 -29.11 0.08 18.30
C PRO A 137 -29.33 0.83 19.64
N TYR A 138 -28.28 0.94 20.45
CA TYR A 138 -28.21 1.77 21.66
C TYR A 138 -28.04 3.26 21.29
N ASP A 139 -28.30 4.16 22.25
CA ASP A 139 -28.16 5.61 22.01
C ASP A 139 -26.73 6.00 21.64
N VAL A 140 -25.72 5.38 22.26
CA VAL A 140 -24.31 5.62 21.90
C VAL A 140 -24.01 5.16 20.47
N GLN A 141 -24.71 4.14 19.97
CA GLN A 141 -24.57 3.67 18.59
C GLN A 141 -25.26 4.61 17.60
N LEU A 142 -26.40 5.22 17.99
CA LEU A 142 -27.03 6.28 17.21
C LEU A 142 -26.09 7.49 17.08
N MET A 143 -25.48 7.92 18.18
CA MET A 143 -24.48 9.00 18.19
C MET A 143 -23.30 8.69 17.25
N GLY A 144 -22.75 7.48 17.34
CA GLY A 144 -21.67 7.06 16.44
C GLY A 144 -22.08 7.07 14.96
N GLY A 145 -23.32 6.68 14.66
CA GLY A 145 -23.86 6.75 13.29
C GLY A 145 -23.98 8.18 12.77
N VAL A 146 -24.39 9.12 13.63
CA VAL A 146 -24.45 10.56 13.30
C VAL A 146 -23.06 11.10 13.01
N VAL A 147 -22.07 10.79 13.85
CA VAL A 147 -20.67 11.18 13.64
C VAL A 147 -20.14 10.68 12.30
N LEU A 148 -20.44 9.42 11.94
CA LEU A 148 -20.06 8.86 10.64
C LEU A 148 -20.76 9.59 9.48
N HIS A 149 -22.04 9.91 9.59
CA HIS A 149 -22.75 10.66 8.56
C HIS A 149 -22.16 12.06 8.34
N GLN A 150 -21.70 12.72 9.41
CA GLN A 150 -21.05 14.03 9.36
C GLN A 150 -19.63 14.03 8.76
N GLY A 151 -19.14 12.91 8.23
CA GLY A 151 -17.78 12.83 7.67
C GLY A 151 -16.67 12.92 8.72
N LYS A 152 -16.92 12.37 9.93
CA LYS A 152 -15.96 12.38 11.05
C LYS A 152 -15.53 10.97 11.43
N ILE A 153 -14.53 10.87 12.31
CA ILE A 153 -14.14 9.62 12.92
C ILE A 153 -14.91 9.40 14.22
N SER A 154 -15.67 8.31 14.28
CA SER A 154 -16.35 7.84 15.48
C SER A 154 -15.44 6.90 16.27
N GLU A 155 -14.82 7.38 17.34
CA GLU A 155 -14.09 6.53 18.28
C GLU A 155 -15.08 5.84 19.22
N MET A 156 -15.24 4.54 19.02
CA MET A 156 -16.09 3.66 19.82
C MET A 156 -15.28 2.46 20.30
N ALA A 157 -15.26 2.26 21.62
CA ALA A 157 -14.52 1.17 22.24
C ALA A 157 -14.86 -0.20 21.62
N THR A 158 -13.88 -1.10 21.60
CA THR A 158 -14.06 -2.43 21.04
C THR A 158 -15.18 -3.17 21.79
N GLY A 159 -16.17 -3.70 21.06
CA GLY A 159 -17.35 -4.33 21.64
C GLY A 159 -18.58 -3.43 21.74
N GLU A 160 -18.51 -2.14 21.38
CA GLU A 160 -19.68 -1.25 21.30
C GLU A 160 -20.53 -1.48 20.03
N GLY A 161 -20.19 -2.44 19.17
CA GLY A 161 -20.98 -2.81 17.98
C GLY A 161 -20.76 -1.92 16.75
N LYS A 162 -19.51 -1.55 16.45
CA LYS A 162 -19.12 -0.73 15.27
C LYS A 162 -19.75 -1.19 13.95
N THR A 163 -19.76 -2.49 13.69
CA THR A 163 -20.38 -3.06 12.47
C THR A 163 -21.86 -2.72 12.35
N LEU A 164 -22.61 -2.72 13.46
CA LEU A 164 -24.02 -2.32 13.46
C LEU A 164 -24.17 -0.80 13.27
N VAL A 165 -23.29 -0.01 13.90
CA VAL A 165 -23.31 1.46 13.81
C VAL A 165 -23.22 1.93 12.36
N ALA A 166 -22.35 1.33 11.56
CA ALA A 166 -22.18 1.69 10.15
C ALA A 166 -23.46 1.51 9.31
N THR A 167 -24.38 0.63 9.71
CA THR A 167 -25.62 0.41 8.95
C THR A 167 -26.51 1.64 8.87
N LEU A 168 -26.48 2.50 9.89
CA LEU A 168 -27.29 3.72 9.98
C LEU A 168 -26.90 4.74 8.89
N PRO A 169 -25.65 5.26 8.84
CA PRO A 169 -25.24 6.19 7.81
C PRO A 169 -25.15 5.54 6.42
N MET A 170 -24.85 4.23 6.32
CA MET A 170 -24.83 3.55 5.02
C MET A 170 -26.23 3.51 4.39
N TYR A 171 -27.28 3.19 5.16
CA TYR A 171 -28.65 3.23 4.68
C TYR A 171 -29.02 4.62 4.17
N LEU A 172 -28.77 5.66 4.97
CA LEU A 172 -29.10 7.05 4.66
C LEU A 172 -28.40 7.53 3.38
N ASN A 173 -27.06 7.43 3.33
CA ASN A 173 -26.30 7.93 2.18
C ASN A 173 -26.52 7.11 0.90
N ALA A 174 -26.88 5.82 1.01
CA ALA A 174 -27.22 4.99 -0.14
C ALA A 174 -28.53 5.40 -0.84
N LEU A 175 -29.39 6.19 -0.19
CA LEU A 175 -30.64 6.69 -0.80
C LEU A 175 -30.40 7.57 -2.02
N THR A 176 -29.22 8.19 -2.13
CA THR A 176 -28.79 8.99 -3.29
C THR A 176 -28.64 8.15 -4.57
N GLY A 177 -28.42 6.84 -4.46
CA GLY A 177 -28.12 5.94 -5.58
C GLY A 177 -26.69 6.07 -6.15
N ARG A 178 -25.84 6.93 -5.56
CA ARG A 178 -24.45 7.17 -5.99
C ARG A 178 -23.45 6.14 -5.45
N GLY A 179 -23.91 5.18 -4.64
CA GLY A 179 -23.09 4.14 -4.02
C GLY A 179 -22.45 4.56 -2.69
N VAL A 180 -22.26 3.59 -1.81
CA VAL A 180 -21.54 3.73 -0.53
C VAL A 180 -20.52 2.61 -0.40
N HIS A 181 -19.28 2.94 -0.07
CA HIS A 181 -18.21 1.97 0.14
C HIS A 181 -17.95 1.77 1.64
N LEU A 182 -18.02 0.52 2.12
CA LEU A 182 -17.52 0.15 3.45
C LEU A 182 -16.19 -0.58 3.29
N ILE A 183 -15.13 0.03 3.80
CA ILE A 183 -13.77 -0.49 3.75
C ILE A 183 -13.47 -1.23 5.04
N THR A 184 -13.02 -2.47 4.90
CA THR A 184 -12.57 -3.31 6.03
C THR A 184 -11.11 -3.71 5.83
N VAL A 185 -10.52 -4.28 6.88
CA VAL A 185 -9.09 -4.67 6.92
C VAL A 185 -8.77 -5.94 6.12
N ASN A 186 -9.77 -6.78 5.78
CA ASN A 186 -9.57 -7.99 4.99
C ASN A 186 -10.87 -8.52 4.37
N ASP A 187 -10.73 -9.33 3.33
CA ASP A 187 -11.83 -9.95 2.57
C ASP A 187 -12.79 -10.77 3.44
N TYR A 188 -12.30 -11.44 4.49
CA TYR A 188 -13.15 -12.21 5.40
C TYR A 188 -14.14 -11.30 6.15
N LEU A 189 -13.68 -10.16 6.67
CA LEU A 189 -14.54 -9.19 7.34
C LEU A 189 -15.51 -8.52 6.36
N ALA A 190 -15.04 -8.13 5.18
CA ALA A 190 -15.89 -7.59 4.12
C ALA A 190 -17.04 -8.56 3.78
N GLN A 191 -16.73 -9.84 3.56
CA GLN A 191 -17.73 -10.85 3.24
C GLN A 191 -18.67 -11.12 4.42
N ARG A 192 -18.13 -11.33 5.62
CA ARG A 192 -18.93 -11.57 6.83
C ARG A 192 -19.91 -10.43 7.08
N ASP A 193 -19.45 -9.19 7.03
CA ASP A 193 -20.26 -8.03 7.40
C ASP A 193 -21.29 -7.69 6.31
N SER A 194 -20.96 -7.91 5.03
CA SER A 194 -21.93 -7.77 3.94
C SER A 194 -23.04 -8.82 4.01
N GLU A 195 -22.74 -10.07 4.37
CA GLU A 195 -23.75 -11.12 4.57
C GLU A 195 -24.55 -10.92 5.87
N TRP A 196 -23.89 -10.44 6.94
CA TRP A 196 -24.52 -10.27 8.23
C TRP A 196 -25.44 -9.04 8.27
N MET A 197 -24.92 -7.86 7.96
CA MET A 197 -25.71 -6.62 7.96
C MET A 197 -26.57 -6.46 6.71
N GLY A 198 -26.22 -7.17 5.63
CA GLY A 198 -26.91 -7.10 4.34
C GLY A 198 -28.42 -7.32 4.40
N GLU A 199 -28.90 -8.15 5.31
CA GLU A 199 -30.33 -8.41 5.48
C GLU A 199 -31.12 -7.18 5.94
N ILE A 200 -30.49 -6.24 6.65
CA ILE A 200 -31.12 -4.95 6.99
C ILE A 200 -31.40 -4.15 5.72
N PHE A 201 -30.41 -4.06 4.84
CA PHE A 201 -30.51 -3.28 3.60
C PHE A 201 -31.47 -3.94 2.60
N LYS A 202 -31.40 -5.28 2.46
CA LYS A 202 -32.32 -6.05 1.60
C LYS A 202 -33.76 -5.96 2.08
N PHE A 203 -34.00 -5.88 3.40
CA PHE A 203 -35.34 -5.63 3.93
C PHE A 203 -35.92 -4.34 3.32
N HIS A 204 -35.11 -3.30 3.16
CA HIS A 204 -35.49 -2.01 2.56
C HIS A 204 -35.32 -1.93 1.03
N GLY A 205 -35.08 -3.05 0.36
CA GLY A 205 -34.93 -3.10 -1.10
C GLY A 205 -33.64 -2.48 -1.63
N LEU A 206 -32.63 -2.26 -0.78
CA LEU A 206 -31.29 -1.85 -1.20
C LEU A 206 -30.44 -3.08 -1.55
N THR A 207 -29.57 -2.90 -2.55
CA THR A 207 -28.65 -3.93 -3.03
C THR A 207 -27.30 -3.83 -2.30
N VAL A 208 -26.68 -4.99 -2.04
CA VAL A 208 -25.42 -5.10 -1.30
C VAL A 208 -24.45 -5.97 -2.08
N GLY A 209 -23.29 -5.40 -2.41
CA GLY A 209 -22.17 -6.05 -3.07
C GLY A 209 -20.98 -6.22 -2.12
N VAL A 210 -20.09 -7.16 -2.46
CA VAL A 210 -18.78 -7.31 -1.83
C VAL A 210 -17.74 -7.52 -2.93
N ILE A 211 -16.60 -6.84 -2.83
CA ILE A 211 -15.44 -7.01 -3.70
C ILE A 211 -14.45 -7.93 -3.00
N LEU A 212 -14.03 -8.98 -3.71
CA LEU A 212 -13.05 -9.95 -3.24
C LEU A 212 -11.95 -10.11 -4.30
N ASN A 213 -10.74 -10.43 -3.85
CA ASN A 213 -9.57 -10.55 -4.74
C ASN A 213 -9.73 -11.59 -5.88
N THR A 214 -10.57 -12.61 -5.70
CA THR A 214 -10.81 -13.70 -6.68
C THR A 214 -11.80 -13.34 -7.79
N MET A 215 -12.40 -12.14 -7.76
CA MET A 215 -13.46 -11.76 -8.70
C MET A 215 -12.92 -11.29 -10.05
N SER A 216 -13.63 -11.66 -11.13
CA SER A 216 -13.38 -11.12 -12.47
C SER A 216 -13.86 -9.67 -12.61
N PRO A 217 -13.38 -8.91 -13.61
CA PRO A 217 -13.85 -7.54 -13.85
C PRO A 217 -15.37 -7.42 -14.02
N ASP A 218 -16.00 -8.34 -14.76
CA ASP A 218 -17.46 -8.34 -14.97
C ASP A 218 -18.21 -8.52 -13.63
N GLN A 219 -17.72 -9.39 -12.76
CA GLN A 219 -18.29 -9.58 -11.42
C GLN A 219 -18.11 -8.32 -10.58
N ARG A 220 -16.92 -7.71 -10.59
CA ARG A 220 -16.64 -6.47 -9.84
C ARG A 220 -17.59 -5.35 -10.27
N LYS A 221 -17.81 -5.18 -11.58
CA LYS A 221 -18.74 -4.19 -12.12
C LYS A 221 -20.17 -4.38 -11.61
N GLU A 222 -20.66 -5.63 -11.57
CA GLU A 222 -21.96 -5.95 -10.96
C GLU A 222 -22.01 -5.58 -9.48
N ARG A 223 -20.93 -5.84 -8.73
CA ARG A 223 -20.85 -5.53 -7.30
C ARG A 223 -20.77 -4.03 -7.02
N TYR A 224 -19.98 -3.27 -7.77
CA TYR A 224 -19.90 -1.82 -7.65
C TYR A 224 -21.22 -1.12 -7.98
N ASN A 225 -22.04 -1.70 -8.86
CA ASN A 225 -23.38 -1.20 -9.19
C ASN A 225 -24.41 -1.37 -8.06
N CYS A 226 -24.09 -2.11 -6.99
CA CYS A 226 -24.94 -2.19 -5.81
C CYS A 226 -24.97 -0.86 -5.04
N ASP A 227 -26.10 -0.53 -4.40
CA ASP A 227 -26.25 0.69 -3.57
C ASP A 227 -25.15 0.78 -2.50
N ILE A 228 -24.75 -0.38 -1.97
CA ILE A 228 -23.72 -0.51 -0.94
C ILE A 228 -22.70 -1.57 -1.38
N THR A 229 -21.41 -1.25 -1.26
CA THR A 229 -20.31 -2.15 -1.63
C THR A 229 -19.32 -2.29 -0.49
N TYR A 230 -19.10 -3.52 -0.04
CA TYR A 230 -18.07 -3.86 0.94
C TYR A 230 -16.78 -4.26 0.23
N GLY A 231 -15.63 -4.01 0.85
CA GLY A 231 -14.35 -4.45 0.30
C GLY A 231 -13.17 -4.09 1.20
N THR A 232 -11.97 -4.23 0.68
CA THR A 232 -10.73 -3.79 1.34
C THR A 232 -10.14 -2.59 0.61
N ASN A 233 -9.35 -1.80 1.31
CA ASN A 233 -8.62 -0.66 0.75
C ASN A 233 -7.77 -1.06 -0.47
N ASN A 234 -7.14 -2.23 -0.42
CA ASN A 234 -6.34 -2.76 -1.53
C ASN A 234 -7.22 -3.00 -2.76
N GLU A 235 -8.35 -3.71 -2.61
CA GLU A 235 -9.23 -4.00 -3.74
C GLU A 235 -9.78 -2.72 -4.38
N PHE A 236 -10.30 -1.80 -3.56
CA PHE A 236 -10.81 -0.51 -4.04
C PHE A 236 -9.72 0.34 -4.72
N GLY A 237 -8.53 0.44 -4.14
CA GLY A 237 -7.45 1.22 -4.72
C GLY A 237 -6.87 0.59 -5.99
N PHE A 238 -6.75 -0.73 -6.07
CA PHE A 238 -6.29 -1.40 -7.29
C PHE A 238 -7.33 -1.38 -8.41
N ASP A 239 -8.63 -1.49 -8.10
CA ASP A 239 -9.68 -1.30 -9.10
C ASP A 239 -9.66 0.13 -9.66
N TYR A 240 -9.41 1.14 -8.82
CA TYR A 240 -9.19 2.52 -9.30
C TYR A 240 -7.97 2.63 -10.23
N LEU A 241 -6.84 2.03 -9.87
CA LEU A 241 -5.65 2.04 -10.75
C LEU A 241 -5.92 1.31 -12.07
N ARG A 242 -6.63 0.18 -12.06
CA ARG A 242 -7.04 -0.56 -13.27
C ARG A 242 -8.00 0.23 -14.15
N ASP A 243 -8.99 0.90 -13.56
CA ASP A 243 -9.96 1.70 -14.30
C ASP A 243 -9.29 2.88 -15.04
N ASN A 244 -8.22 3.43 -14.47
CA ASN A 244 -7.41 4.48 -15.10
C ASN A 244 -6.37 3.94 -16.11
N MET A 245 -6.31 2.62 -16.32
CA MET A 245 -5.56 1.98 -17.41
C MET A 245 -6.49 1.25 -18.39
N ALA A 246 -7.81 1.32 -18.18
CA ALA A 246 -8.79 0.67 -19.04
C ALA A 246 -8.77 1.29 -20.45
N SER A 247 -8.77 0.46 -21.49
CA SER A 247 -8.74 0.91 -22.89
C SER A 247 -10.12 1.36 -23.41
N ASP A 248 -11.18 0.99 -22.72
CA ASP A 248 -12.56 1.34 -23.03
C ASP A 248 -13.35 1.53 -21.73
N LYS A 249 -14.36 2.42 -21.75
CA LYS A 249 -15.28 2.66 -20.64
C LYS A 249 -16.00 1.38 -20.20
N GLU A 250 -16.25 0.45 -21.11
CA GLU A 250 -16.89 -0.82 -20.76
C GLU A 250 -16.07 -1.66 -19.77
N PHE A 251 -14.74 -1.52 -19.77
CA PHE A 251 -13.86 -2.26 -18.87
C PHE A 251 -13.70 -1.60 -17.49
N GLN A 252 -14.19 -0.37 -17.30
CA GLN A 252 -14.21 0.27 -15.98
C GLN A 252 -15.23 -0.41 -15.07
N VAL A 253 -14.82 -0.73 -13.84
CA VAL A 253 -15.62 -1.45 -12.87
C VAL A 253 -16.23 -0.55 -11.80
N GLN A 254 -15.57 0.55 -11.43
CA GLN A 254 -16.06 1.51 -10.44
C GLN A 254 -17.03 2.53 -11.07
N ARG A 255 -17.77 3.24 -10.21
CA ARG A 255 -18.77 4.24 -10.62
C ARG A 255 -18.67 5.57 -9.85
N GLY A 256 -17.46 5.93 -9.42
CA GLY A 256 -17.16 7.16 -8.67
C GLY A 256 -16.88 6.94 -7.17
N HIS A 257 -16.55 8.03 -6.47
CA HIS A 257 -16.13 8.04 -5.06
C HIS A 257 -17.07 8.93 -4.22
N ASN A 258 -18.28 8.45 -3.93
CA ASN A 258 -19.30 9.26 -3.26
C ASN A 258 -19.12 9.31 -1.73
N TYR A 259 -19.31 8.17 -1.05
CA TYR A 259 -19.17 8.08 0.40
C TYR A 259 -18.39 6.83 0.80
N ALA A 260 -17.35 7.00 1.60
CA ALA A 260 -16.58 5.91 2.18
C ALA A 260 -16.65 5.93 3.70
N ILE A 261 -16.92 4.78 4.30
CA ILE A 261 -16.70 4.53 5.72
C ILE A 261 -15.53 3.54 5.84
N VAL A 262 -14.50 3.95 6.55
CA VAL A 262 -13.35 3.09 6.84
C VAL A 262 -13.53 2.46 8.22
N ASP A 263 -13.82 1.16 8.27
CA ASP A 263 -13.74 0.40 9.52
C ASP A 263 -12.28 0.26 9.94
N GLU A 264 -12.07 0.35 11.24
CA GLU A 264 -10.74 0.29 11.84
C GLU A 264 -9.75 1.27 11.17
N VAL A 265 -10.23 2.52 11.02
CA VAL A 265 -9.62 3.62 10.25
C VAL A 265 -8.15 3.88 10.59
N ASP A 266 -7.76 3.64 11.83
CA ASP A 266 -6.39 3.80 12.29
C ASP A 266 -5.43 2.77 11.72
N SER A 267 -5.88 1.55 11.40
CA SER A 267 -4.99 0.64 10.66
C SER A 267 -4.96 0.94 9.18
N VAL A 268 -6.08 1.29 8.58
CA VAL A 268 -6.13 1.51 7.13
C VAL A 268 -5.41 2.81 6.75
N LEU A 269 -5.72 3.92 7.44
CA LEU A 269 -5.24 5.26 7.08
C LEU A 269 -3.91 5.65 7.74
N ILE A 270 -3.41 4.87 8.71
CA ILE A 270 -2.13 5.13 9.40
C ILE A 270 -1.16 3.96 9.22
N ASP A 271 -1.53 2.73 9.62
CA ASP A 271 -0.62 1.58 9.57
C ASP A 271 -0.32 1.12 8.14
N GLU A 272 -1.35 0.96 7.31
CA GLU A 272 -1.24 0.48 5.92
C GLU A 272 -0.85 1.60 4.96
N ALA A 273 -1.12 2.85 5.32
CA ALA A 273 -0.77 4.04 4.55
C ALA A 273 0.75 4.34 4.50
N ARG A 274 1.58 3.43 5.00
CA ARG A 274 3.05 3.47 4.90
C ARG A 274 3.56 3.11 3.51
N THR A 275 2.82 2.29 2.76
CA THR A 275 3.22 1.84 1.42
C THR A 275 2.18 2.26 0.39
N PRO A 276 2.58 2.86 -0.75
CA PRO A 276 1.65 3.14 -1.84
C PRO A 276 1.16 1.84 -2.50
N LEU A 277 0.03 1.92 -3.19
CA LEU A 277 -0.46 0.89 -4.09
C LEU A 277 0.22 1.08 -5.45
N ILE A 278 0.85 0.04 -5.97
CA ILE A 278 1.64 0.08 -7.21
C ILE A 278 1.22 -1.08 -8.10
N ILE A 279 0.92 -0.79 -9.36
CA ILE A 279 0.84 -1.78 -10.43
C ILE A 279 2.13 -1.67 -11.24
N SER A 280 2.85 -2.78 -11.38
CA SER A 280 4.06 -2.86 -12.18
C SER A 280 3.89 -3.85 -13.33
N GLY A 281 4.51 -3.56 -14.47
CA GLY A 281 4.47 -4.41 -15.67
C GLY A 281 5.87 -4.73 -16.17
N PRO A 282 6.06 -5.85 -16.88
CA PRO A 282 7.37 -6.25 -17.37
C PRO A 282 7.89 -5.26 -18.42
N VAL A 283 9.17 -4.90 -18.32
CA VAL A 283 9.92 -4.14 -19.31
C VAL A 283 10.22 -5.07 -20.50
N GLU A 284 10.19 -4.53 -21.72
CA GLU A 284 10.41 -5.33 -22.94
C GLU A 284 11.86 -5.79 -23.13
N VAL A 285 12.80 -5.25 -22.35
CA VAL A 285 14.25 -5.50 -22.47
C VAL A 285 14.65 -6.79 -21.76
N ASP A 286 15.55 -7.56 -22.40
CA ASP A 286 15.97 -8.90 -21.97
C ASP A 286 17.23 -8.82 -21.07
N ASP A 287 17.06 -8.39 -19.82
CA ASP A 287 18.17 -8.26 -18.85
C ASP A 287 18.55 -9.57 -18.13
N GLN A 288 17.91 -10.69 -18.49
CA GLN A 288 18.12 -12.00 -17.84
C GLN A 288 19.58 -12.47 -17.84
N GLN A 289 20.36 -12.18 -18.89
CA GLN A 289 21.75 -12.63 -18.97
C GLN A 289 22.68 -11.94 -17.94
N LYS A 290 22.37 -10.73 -17.49
CA LYS A 290 23.29 -9.92 -16.67
C LYS A 290 23.35 -10.40 -15.21
N PHE A 291 22.21 -10.71 -14.61
CA PHE A 291 22.16 -11.20 -13.22
C PHE A 291 22.85 -12.56 -13.04
N ASP A 292 22.67 -13.47 -13.99
CA ASP A 292 23.28 -14.80 -13.94
C ASP A 292 24.80 -14.74 -14.04
N GLU A 293 25.35 -13.89 -14.91
CA GLU A 293 26.78 -13.68 -15.03
C GLU A 293 27.39 -13.06 -13.76
N MET A 294 26.73 -12.05 -13.19
CA MET A 294 27.23 -11.35 -12.01
C MET A 294 27.10 -12.16 -10.72
N LYS A 295 26.04 -12.95 -10.57
CA LYS A 295 25.80 -13.78 -9.38
C LYS A 295 27.04 -14.59 -8.98
N ILE A 296 27.71 -15.21 -9.95
CA ILE A 296 28.90 -16.04 -9.71
C ILE A 296 30.04 -15.22 -9.10
N LEU A 297 30.20 -13.97 -9.55
CA LEU A 297 31.24 -13.06 -9.04
C LEU A 297 30.92 -12.61 -7.61
N ILE A 298 29.67 -12.22 -7.37
CA ILE A 298 29.20 -11.75 -6.05
C ILE A 298 29.18 -12.86 -5.02
N GLU A 299 28.78 -14.07 -5.38
CA GLU A 299 28.81 -15.22 -4.48
C GLU A 299 30.26 -15.55 -4.03
N LYS A 300 31.23 -15.47 -4.94
CA LYS A 300 32.66 -15.64 -4.59
C LYS A 300 33.14 -14.53 -3.64
N LEU A 301 32.79 -13.28 -3.93
CA LEU A 301 33.17 -12.14 -3.09
C LEU A 301 32.54 -12.25 -1.68
N HIS A 302 31.26 -12.59 -1.60
CA HIS A 302 30.56 -12.82 -0.34
C HIS A 302 31.20 -13.97 0.48
N ARG A 303 31.60 -15.07 -0.16
CA ARG A 303 32.33 -16.15 0.51
C ARG A 303 33.69 -15.71 1.06
N LEU A 304 34.44 -14.89 0.32
CA LEU A 304 35.70 -14.33 0.80
C LEU A 304 35.49 -13.44 2.03
N GLN A 305 34.49 -12.55 1.98
CA GLN A 305 34.10 -11.71 3.12
C GLN A 305 33.69 -12.57 4.32
N SER A 306 32.81 -13.56 4.13
CA SER A 306 32.32 -14.43 5.21
C SER A 306 33.44 -15.20 5.91
N ASN A 307 34.41 -15.71 5.14
CA ASN A 307 35.58 -16.39 5.68
C ASN A 307 36.46 -15.41 6.48
N PHE A 308 36.68 -14.21 5.94
CA PHE A 308 37.46 -13.17 6.61
C PHE A 308 36.80 -12.74 7.92
N VAL A 309 35.51 -12.41 7.89
CA VAL A 309 34.72 -12.02 9.08
C VAL A 309 34.74 -13.13 10.14
N SER A 310 34.55 -14.39 9.75
CA SER A 310 34.59 -15.51 10.70
C SER A 310 35.95 -15.66 11.38
N LYS A 311 37.04 -15.40 10.65
CA LYS A 311 38.41 -15.43 11.19
C LYS A 311 38.62 -14.29 12.19
N ILE A 312 38.33 -13.04 11.81
CA ILE A 312 38.52 -11.89 12.72
C ILE A 312 37.57 -11.94 13.93
N ALA A 313 36.38 -12.55 13.80
CA ALA A 313 35.47 -12.80 14.91
C ALA A 313 36.07 -13.79 15.92
N GLN A 314 36.73 -14.86 15.45
CA GLN A 314 37.47 -15.78 16.33
C GLN A 314 38.66 -15.10 16.99
N GLU A 315 39.43 -14.30 16.24
CA GLU A 315 40.55 -13.55 16.81
C GLU A 315 40.08 -12.55 17.88
N ALA A 316 38.95 -11.88 17.66
CA ALA A 316 38.34 -11.00 18.66
C ALA A 316 37.96 -11.78 19.94
N GLU A 317 37.32 -12.95 19.80
CA GLU A 317 36.95 -13.81 20.93
C GLU A 317 38.19 -14.26 21.74
N ASP A 318 39.25 -14.68 21.05
CA ASP A 318 40.50 -15.13 21.66
C ASP A 318 41.26 -13.98 22.36
N LEU A 319 41.16 -12.75 21.83
CA LEU A 319 41.75 -11.55 22.42
C LEU A 319 40.95 -11.06 23.64
N ILE A 320 39.62 -11.15 23.59
CA ILE A 320 38.76 -10.78 24.73
C ILE A 320 39.02 -11.70 25.93
N ALA A 321 39.28 -12.99 25.68
CA ALA A 321 39.62 -13.97 26.71
C ALA A 321 40.94 -13.64 27.47
N LYS A 322 41.76 -12.71 26.98
CA LYS A 322 42.97 -12.21 27.64
C LYS A 322 42.66 -10.91 28.40
N GLU A 323 41.97 -11.04 29.54
CA GLU A 323 41.48 -9.89 30.33
C GLU A 323 42.59 -8.93 30.83
N ASP A 324 43.83 -9.42 30.99
CA ASP A 324 44.95 -8.66 31.58
C ASP A 324 45.76 -7.80 30.58
N ASP A 325 45.47 -7.87 29.27
CA ASP A 325 46.24 -7.18 28.23
C ASP A 325 45.42 -6.04 27.58
N LYS A 326 45.77 -4.79 27.91
CA LYS A 326 45.11 -3.60 27.37
C LYS A 326 45.23 -3.48 25.86
N GLU A 327 46.34 -3.94 25.28
CA GLU A 327 46.56 -3.86 23.83
C GLU A 327 45.73 -4.92 23.10
N ALA A 328 45.59 -6.11 23.72
CA ALA A 328 44.66 -7.14 23.26
C ALA A 328 43.20 -6.66 23.27
N GLN A 329 42.77 -5.91 24.29
CA GLN A 329 41.41 -5.36 24.38
C GLN A 329 41.12 -4.31 23.31
N ILE A 330 42.08 -3.43 23.00
CA ILE A 330 41.95 -2.46 21.90
C ILE A 330 41.82 -3.19 20.57
N GLN A 331 42.70 -4.18 20.32
CA GLN A 331 42.68 -4.96 19.09
C GLN A 331 41.41 -5.81 18.96
N ALA A 332 40.90 -6.34 20.07
CA ALA A 332 39.60 -7.01 20.13
C ALA A 332 38.46 -6.08 19.69
N GLY A 333 38.43 -4.85 20.21
CA GLY A 333 37.43 -3.85 19.81
C GLY A 333 37.48 -3.51 18.32
N VAL A 334 38.69 -3.35 17.76
CA VAL A 334 38.91 -3.12 16.32
C VAL A 334 38.41 -4.30 15.49
N ASN A 335 38.77 -5.53 15.86
CA ASN A 335 38.34 -6.72 15.14
C ASN A 335 36.83 -6.94 15.23
N LEU A 336 36.22 -6.64 16.39
CA LEU A 336 34.79 -6.74 16.63
C LEU A 336 34.01 -5.71 15.79
N LEU A 337 34.47 -4.45 15.75
CA LEU A 337 33.90 -3.40 14.91
C LEU A 337 34.04 -3.74 13.41
N ARG A 338 35.21 -4.22 12.98
CA ARG A 338 35.46 -4.63 11.59
C ARG A 338 34.57 -5.81 11.19
N ALA A 339 34.41 -6.79 12.07
CA ALA A 339 33.53 -7.93 11.82
C ALA A 339 32.06 -7.50 11.73
N TYR A 340 31.62 -6.60 12.60
CA TYR A 340 30.28 -6.04 12.60
C TYR A 340 29.99 -5.25 11.31
N ARG A 341 30.90 -4.36 10.89
CA ARG A 341 30.77 -3.61 9.63
C ARG A 341 30.88 -4.50 8.39
N GLY A 342 31.55 -5.65 8.50
CA GLY A 342 31.72 -6.58 7.39
C GLY A 342 30.50 -7.45 7.11
N LEU A 343 29.96 -8.11 8.15
CA LEU A 343 28.73 -8.93 8.10
C LEU A 343 28.04 -8.91 9.47
N PRO A 344 27.14 -7.94 9.73
CA PRO A 344 26.53 -7.74 11.05
C PRO A 344 25.61 -8.89 11.45
N LYS A 345 24.86 -9.45 10.48
CA LYS A 345 23.99 -10.64 10.65
C LYS A 345 24.75 -11.97 10.76
N ASN A 346 26.08 -11.96 10.85
CA ASN A 346 26.83 -13.20 11.05
C ASN A 346 26.50 -13.82 12.43
N LYS A 347 25.99 -15.06 12.45
CA LYS A 347 25.57 -15.76 13.69
C LYS A 347 26.61 -15.77 14.81
N LYS A 348 27.90 -15.75 14.47
CA LYS A 348 28.97 -15.70 15.47
C LYS A 348 29.07 -14.31 16.10
N ILE A 349 29.01 -13.26 15.29
CA ILE A 349 29.01 -11.86 15.74
C ILE A 349 27.76 -11.55 16.54
N GLU A 350 26.59 -11.95 16.06
CA GLU A 350 25.33 -11.77 16.78
C GLU A 350 25.38 -12.41 18.17
N LYS A 351 25.90 -13.64 18.27
CA LYS A 351 26.12 -14.32 19.55
C LYS A 351 27.12 -13.56 20.44
N MET A 352 28.24 -13.08 19.89
CA MET A 352 29.23 -12.32 20.66
C MET A 352 28.68 -10.98 21.17
N LEU A 353 27.91 -10.25 20.36
CA LEU A 353 27.30 -8.97 20.70
C LEU A 353 26.05 -9.09 21.59
N SER A 354 25.55 -10.31 21.81
CA SER A 354 24.55 -10.58 22.85
C SER A 354 25.10 -10.34 24.27
N ASP A 355 26.43 -10.40 24.44
CA ASP A 355 27.10 -10.01 25.69
C ASP A 355 27.23 -8.46 25.76
N PRO A 356 26.65 -7.81 26.79
CA PRO A 356 26.73 -6.36 26.96
C PRO A 356 28.16 -5.81 27.02
N SER A 357 29.12 -6.59 27.51
CA SER A 357 30.52 -6.17 27.64
C SER A 357 31.19 -6.03 26.27
N HIS A 358 31.02 -7.03 25.39
CA HIS A 358 31.53 -7.01 24.02
C HIS A 358 30.86 -5.90 23.20
N LYS A 359 29.54 -5.75 23.34
CA LYS A 359 28.80 -4.69 22.66
C LYS A 359 29.28 -3.30 23.07
N LYS A 360 29.53 -3.09 24.36
CA LYS A 360 30.10 -1.84 24.87
C LYS A 360 31.50 -1.59 24.32
N LEU A 361 32.36 -2.62 24.26
CA LEU A 361 33.70 -2.52 23.67
C LEU A 361 33.62 -2.09 22.20
N MET A 362 32.77 -2.74 21.40
CA MET A 362 32.54 -2.38 20.00
C MET A 362 32.10 -0.93 19.83
N LEU A 363 31.10 -0.48 20.59
CA LEU A 363 30.58 0.89 20.53
C LEU A 363 31.62 1.92 20.96
N GLN A 364 32.45 1.61 21.97
CA GLN A 364 33.54 2.49 22.39
C GLN A 364 34.59 2.64 21.29
N THR A 365 34.95 1.54 20.63
CA THR A 365 35.83 1.57 19.46
C THR A 365 35.19 2.37 18.32
N GLU A 366 33.92 2.14 18.00
CA GLU A 366 33.20 2.91 16.97
C GLU A 366 33.27 4.43 17.23
N MET A 367 33.01 4.85 18.47
CA MET A 367 33.08 6.26 18.87
C MET A 367 34.49 6.86 18.74
N GLU A 368 35.53 6.07 18.92
CA GLU A 368 36.92 6.49 18.72
C GLU A 368 37.22 6.72 17.23
N TYR A 369 36.77 5.82 16.36
CA TYR A 369 36.98 5.94 14.91
C TYR A 369 36.05 6.97 14.25
N LEU A 370 34.90 7.29 14.86
CA LEU A 370 34.04 8.40 14.46
C LEU A 370 34.56 9.77 14.92
N ARG A 371 35.48 9.81 15.89
CA ARG A 371 36.12 11.05 16.36
C ARG A 371 36.83 11.72 15.17
N GLU A 372 36.78 13.06 15.12
CA GLU A 372 37.32 13.85 14.00
C GLU A 372 36.65 13.58 12.63
N LYS A 373 35.32 13.43 12.61
CA LYS A 373 34.51 13.23 11.40
C LYS A 373 34.89 11.97 10.62
N ALA A 374 35.08 10.85 11.31
CA ALA A 374 35.36 9.55 10.71
C ALA A 374 36.64 9.48 9.84
N ARG A 375 37.60 10.38 10.04
CA ARG A 375 38.85 10.45 9.25
C ARG A 375 39.61 9.12 9.23
N ASN A 376 39.56 8.37 10.32
CA ASN A 376 40.28 7.09 10.48
C ASN A 376 39.44 5.86 10.14
N MET A 377 38.20 6.01 9.66
CA MET A 377 37.31 4.88 9.39
C MET A 377 37.85 3.95 8.29
N HIS A 378 38.61 4.49 7.34
CA HIS A 378 39.30 3.72 6.30
C HIS A 378 40.21 2.60 6.88
N ILE A 379 40.77 2.77 8.09
CA ILE A 379 41.59 1.74 8.76
C ILE A 379 40.76 0.49 9.09
N ILE A 380 39.47 0.65 9.37
CA ILE A 380 38.54 -0.44 9.62
C ILE A 380 38.10 -1.03 8.28
N ASP A 381 37.66 -0.16 7.38
CA ASP A 381 36.91 -0.50 6.18
C ASP A 381 37.79 -1.07 5.05
N ASP A 382 39.00 -0.55 4.81
CA ASP A 382 39.85 -0.94 3.67
C ASP A 382 40.31 -2.42 3.73
N GLU A 383 40.28 -3.03 4.91
CA GLU A 383 40.58 -4.46 5.11
C GLU A 383 39.44 -5.38 4.65
N LEU A 384 38.22 -4.88 4.56
CA LEU A 384 37.04 -5.62 4.10
C LEU A 384 36.96 -5.62 2.58
N TYR A 385 36.21 -6.55 1.99
CA TYR A 385 35.88 -6.54 0.56
C TYR A 385 34.70 -5.63 0.25
N PHE A 386 33.77 -5.50 1.19
CA PHE A 386 32.68 -4.53 1.17
C PHE A 386 32.28 -4.20 2.61
N VAL A 387 31.62 -3.06 2.79
CA VAL A 387 31.19 -2.54 4.09
C VAL A 387 29.67 -2.44 4.10
N ILE A 388 29.04 -2.81 5.21
CA ILE A 388 27.60 -2.73 5.42
C ILE A 388 27.33 -1.66 6.47
N ASP A 389 26.51 -0.68 6.12
CA ASP A 389 25.92 0.25 7.07
C ASP A 389 24.44 -0.10 7.29
N GLU A 390 24.14 -0.82 8.37
CA GLU A 390 22.76 -1.20 8.71
C GLU A 390 21.86 0.01 9.00
N LYS A 391 22.42 1.15 9.42
CA LYS A 391 21.60 2.33 9.73
C LYS A 391 21.05 2.99 8.47
N ASN A 392 21.86 2.97 7.41
CA ASN A 392 21.53 3.57 6.12
C ASN A 392 21.09 2.55 5.07
N ASN A 393 21.16 1.24 5.37
CA ASN A 393 20.93 0.13 4.45
C ASN A 393 21.76 0.23 3.15
N THR A 394 22.99 0.72 3.26
CA THR A 394 23.93 0.88 2.14
C THR A 394 25.05 -0.15 2.22
N ILE A 395 25.54 -0.56 1.04
CA ILE A 395 26.69 -1.45 0.91
C ILE A 395 27.72 -0.80 0.01
N ASP A 396 28.89 -0.52 0.58
CA ASP A 396 29.97 0.13 -0.15
C ASP A 396 31.07 -0.87 -0.50
N LEU A 397 31.40 -0.95 -1.79
CA LEU A 397 32.47 -1.80 -2.29
C LEU A 397 33.83 -1.11 -2.07
N THR A 398 34.72 -1.77 -1.31
CA THR A 398 36.07 -1.27 -1.03
C THR A 398 36.98 -1.47 -2.23
N GLU A 399 38.15 -0.83 -2.22
CA GLU A 399 39.15 -1.05 -3.28
C GLU A 399 39.58 -2.52 -3.38
N LYS A 400 39.75 -3.18 -2.22
CA LYS A 400 40.04 -4.61 -2.13
C LYS A 400 38.96 -5.48 -2.77
N GLY A 401 37.68 -5.11 -2.59
CA GLY A 401 36.56 -5.76 -3.27
C GLY A 401 36.57 -5.58 -4.78
N ARG A 402 36.84 -4.36 -5.25
CA ARG A 402 36.94 -4.03 -6.68
C ARG A 402 38.06 -4.81 -7.37
N GLU A 403 39.22 -4.90 -6.73
CA GLU A 403 40.36 -5.64 -7.27
C GLU A 403 40.06 -7.13 -7.43
N GLU A 404 39.42 -7.77 -6.45
CA GLU A 404 39.03 -9.18 -6.57
C GLU A 404 37.94 -9.40 -7.62
N LEU A 405 36.96 -8.50 -7.74
CA LEU A 405 35.95 -8.57 -8.79
C LEU A 405 36.56 -8.42 -10.19
N ALA A 406 37.52 -7.50 -10.37
CA ALA A 406 38.26 -7.35 -11.62
C ALA A 406 39.07 -8.62 -11.98
N ARG A 407 39.64 -9.30 -10.97
CA ARG A 407 40.33 -10.59 -11.15
C ARG A 407 39.39 -11.73 -11.53
N PHE A 408 38.19 -11.75 -10.96
CA PHE A 408 37.19 -12.77 -11.31
C PHE A 408 36.51 -12.53 -12.67
N GLY A 409 36.50 -11.28 -13.14
CA GLY A 409 35.97 -10.87 -14.44
C GLY A 409 36.98 -10.97 -15.59
N LYS A 410 36.80 -10.13 -16.63
CA LYS A 410 37.65 -10.13 -17.85
C LYS A 410 39.03 -9.47 -17.67
N GLY A 411 39.47 -9.20 -16.44
CA GLY A 411 40.82 -8.69 -16.14
C GLY A 411 41.04 -7.20 -16.37
N ASP A 412 39.98 -6.41 -16.65
CA ASP A 412 40.06 -4.95 -16.78
C ASP A 412 39.70 -4.28 -15.44
N LYS A 413 40.62 -3.45 -14.91
CA LYS A 413 40.42 -2.69 -13.67
C LYS A 413 39.32 -1.63 -13.82
N ASN A 414 39.06 -1.16 -15.03
CA ASN A 414 38.04 -0.15 -15.31
C ASN A 414 36.64 -0.76 -15.54
N TYR A 415 36.51 -2.09 -15.44
CA TYR A 415 35.25 -2.78 -15.76
C TYR A 415 34.08 -2.37 -14.84
N PHE A 416 34.38 -1.97 -13.60
CA PHE A 416 33.41 -1.52 -12.59
C PHE A 416 33.64 -0.05 -12.16
N VAL A 417 34.27 0.76 -13.02
CA VAL A 417 34.54 2.18 -12.75
C VAL A 417 33.73 3.03 -13.73
N LEU A 418 32.95 3.97 -13.21
CA LEU A 418 32.23 4.95 -14.03
C LEU A 418 33.21 5.97 -14.62
N PRO A 419 33.18 6.22 -15.93
CA PRO A 419 33.98 7.25 -16.56
C PRO A 419 33.40 8.61 -16.21
N ASP A 420 34.26 9.57 -15.90
CA ASP A 420 33.86 10.96 -15.73
C ASP A 420 33.55 11.55 -17.12
N LEU A 421 32.26 11.63 -17.42
CA LEU A 421 31.76 12.15 -18.71
C LEU A 421 32.30 13.55 -19.00
N GLY A 422 32.38 14.44 -18.00
CA GLY A 422 32.86 15.80 -18.21
C GLY A 422 34.34 15.84 -18.60
N THR A 423 35.15 15.06 -17.89
CA THR A 423 36.59 14.97 -18.15
C THR A 423 36.89 14.25 -19.47
N GLU A 424 36.18 13.17 -19.79
CA GLU A 424 36.40 12.41 -21.02
C GLU A 424 35.87 13.13 -22.28
N ILE A 425 34.71 13.79 -22.20
CA ILE A 425 34.16 14.59 -23.31
C ILE A 425 35.10 15.75 -23.64
N SER A 426 35.60 16.45 -22.63
CA SER A 426 36.50 17.60 -22.80
C SER A 426 37.79 17.25 -23.59
N LYS A 427 38.29 16.01 -23.46
CA LYS A 427 39.50 15.54 -24.19
C LYS A 427 39.35 15.50 -25.70
N PHE A 428 38.15 15.29 -26.24
CA PHE A 428 37.92 15.22 -27.70
C PHE A 428 37.02 16.34 -28.23
N GLU A 429 36.28 17.03 -27.37
CA GLU A 429 35.42 18.16 -27.76
C GLU A 429 36.24 19.34 -28.30
N HIS A 430 37.42 19.59 -27.71
CA HIS A 430 38.35 20.66 -28.12
C HIS A 430 39.41 20.24 -29.15
N ASP A 431 39.39 18.98 -29.60
CA ASP A 431 40.37 18.49 -30.58
C ASP A 431 40.04 19.03 -31.99
N PRO A 432 40.94 19.84 -32.60
CA PRO A 432 40.71 20.39 -33.94
C PRO A 432 40.92 19.36 -35.07
N SER A 433 41.41 18.15 -34.76
CA SER A 433 41.65 17.09 -35.74
C SER A 433 40.44 16.16 -36.00
N LEU A 434 39.36 16.31 -35.22
CA LEU A 434 38.15 15.49 -35.33
C LEU A 434 36.99 16.25 -35.98
N SER A 435 36.27 15.59 -36.89
CA SER A 435 35.04 16.13 -37.48
C SER A 435 33.87 16.20 -36.48
N ILE A 436 32.85 17.02 -36.78
CA ILE A 436 31.65 17.16 -35.93
C ILE A 436 30.91 15.81 -35.78
N GLU A 437 30.78 15.04 -36.86
CA GLU A 437 30.17 13.70 -36.83
C GLU A 437 30.97 12.72 -35.96
N GLU A 438 32.30 12.76 -36.01
CA GLU A 438 33.15 11.91 -35.16
C GLU A 438 33.07 12.29 -33.68
N LYS A 439 32.89 13.59 -33.36
CA LYS A 439 32.68 14.06 -31.99
C LYS A 439 31.35 13.57 -31.43
N VAL A 440 30.26 13.64 -32.21
CA VAL A 440 28.95 13.09 -31.84
C VAL A 440 29.06 11.58 -31.63
N ARG A 441 29.67 10.85 -32.56
CA ARG A 441 29.84 9.39 -32.43
C ARG A 441 30.67 8.99 -31.19
N LYS A 442 31.73 9.75 -30.86
CA LYS A 442 32.53 9.50 -29.64
C LYS A 442 31.74 9.83 -28.37
N LYS A 443 30.93 10.89 -28.40
CA LYS A 443 30.04 11.27 -27.30
C LYS A 443 28.97 10.20 -27.07
N ASP A 444 28.31 9.74 -28.12
CA ASP A 444 27.30 8.66 -28.04
C ASP A 444 27.92 7.34 -27.55
N ALA A 445 29.11 6.98 -28.05
CA ALA A 445 29.83 5.80 -27.59
C ALA A 445 30.21 5.88 -26.10
N LEU A 446 30.58 7.08 -25.63
CA LEU A 446 30.91 7.30 -24.22
C LEU A 446 29.65 7.25 -23.34
N TYR A 447 28.52 7.81 -23.78
CA TYR A 447 27.24 7.67 -23.07
C TYR A 447 26.77 6.21 -23.02
N HIS A 448 26.92 5.47 -24.12
CA HIS A 448 26.59 4.05 -24.14
C HIS A 448 27.48 3.26 -23.16
N LEU A 449 28.78 3.53 -23.13
CA LEU A 449 29.71 2.91 -22.18
C LEU A 449 29.35 3.25 -20.73
N TYR A 450 29.03 4.52 -20.45
CA TYR A 450 28.60 4.98 -19.14
C TYR A 450 27.30 4.28 -18.71
N SER A 451 26.30 4.22 -19.60
CA SER A 451 25.03 3.54 -19.34
C SER A 451 25.24 2.06 -19.02
N GLU A 452 26.05 1.37 -19.83
CA GLU A 452 26.34 -0.05 -19.63
C GLU A 452 27.10 -0.30 -18.31
N GLN A 453 28.06 0.54 -17.95
CA GLN A 453 28.79 0.41 -16.68
C GLN A 453 27.94 0.79 -15.46
N SER A 454 27.08 1.80 -15.58
CA SER A 454 26.14 2.20 -14.54
C SER A 454 25.17 1.07 -14.22
N GLU A 455 24.56 0.47 -15.24
CA GLU A 455 23.63 -0.65 -15.09
C GLU A 455 24.31 -1.88 -14.45
N ARG A 456 25.58 -2.14 -14.81
CA ARG A 456 26.37 -3.21 -14.21
C ARG A 456 26.65 -2.96 -12.73
N ILE A 457 27.05 -1.75 -12.36
CA ILE A 457 27.29 -1.36 -10.97
C ILE A 457 25.99 -1.47 -10.16
N HIS A 458 24.87 -1.09 -10.76
CA HIS A 458 23.55 -1.25 -10.17
C HIS A 458 23.23 -2.72 -9.87
N THR A 459 23.34 -3.58 -10.88
CA THR A 459 23.13 -5.03 -10.75
C THR A 459 24.02 -5.63 -9.65
N LEU A 460 25.28 -5.21 -9.60
CA LEU A 460 26.24 -5.62 -8.58
C LEU A 460 25.80 -5.21 -7.17
N HIS A 461 25.34 -3.97 -7.00
CA HIS A 461 24.90 -3.46 -5.71
C HIS A 461 23.64 -4.19 -5.23
N GLN A 462 22.66 -4.43 -6.12
CA GLN A 462 21.45 -5.18 -5.79
C GLN A 462 21.74 -6.64 -5.42
N LEU A 463 22.67 -7.30 -6.14
CA LEU A 463 23.11 -8.65 -5.78
C LEU A 463 23.83 -8.67 -4.42
N LEU A 464 24.74 -7.74 -4.15
CA LEU A 464 25.39 -7.65 -2.84
C LEU A 464 24.34 -7.48 -1.73
N LYS A 465 23.36 -6.60 -1.94
CA LYS A 465 22.24 -6.36 -1.03
C LYS A 465 21.42 -7.62 -0.79
N ALA A 466 21.04 -8.32 -1.86
CA ALA A 466 20.32 -9.58 -1.77
C ALA A 466 21.10 -10.65 -1.00
N PHE A 467 22.42 -10.75 -1.19
CA PHE A 467 23.27 -11.74 -0.51
C PHE A 467 23.48 -11.45 0.98
N THR A 468 23.56 -10.18 1.38
CA THR A 468 23.95 -9.79 2.74
C THR A 468 22.80 -9.36 3.65
N LEU A 469 21.78 -8.67 3.14
CA LEU A 469 20.70 -8.09 3.95
C LEU A 469 19.43 -8.94 3.97
N PHE A 470 19.19 -9.73 2.91
CA PHE A 470 17.96 -10.50 2.75
C PHE A 470 18.20 -12.00 2.97
N GLU A 471 17.53 -12.57 3.97
CA GLU A 471 17.58 -13.97 4.34
C GLU A 471 16.28 -14.70 3.96
N LYS A 472 16.46 -15.94 3.51
CA LYS A 472 15.33 -16.83 3.23
C LYS A 472 14.63 -17.20 4.54
N ASP A 473 13.31 -17.23 4.47
CA ASP A 473 12.37 -17.50 5.57
C ASP A 473 12.26 -16.38 6.63
N VAL A 474 12.90 -15.23 6.38
CA VAL A 474 12.78 -14.01 7.21
C VAL A 474 12.14 -12.89 6.40
N GLU A 475 12.84 -12.33 5.41
CA GLU A 475 12.31 -11.25 4.56
C GLU A 475 11.56 -11.77 3.31
N TYR A 476 11.79 -13.03 2.92
CA TYR A 476 11.08 -13.66 1.80
C TYR A 476 11.05 -15.20 1.92
N VAL A 477 10.12 -15.83 1.20
CA VAL A 477 10.01 -17.29 1.07
C VAL A 477 9.95 -17.70 -0.40
N ILE A 478 10.27 -18.96 -0.68
CA ILE A 478 10.07 -19.57 -2.00
C ILE A 478 8.74 -20.32 -1.97
N THR A 479 7.82 -19.93 -2.84
CA THR A 479 6.50 -20.55 -3.01
C THR A 479 6.61 -21.96 -3.62
N GLU A 480 5.54 -22.76 -3.51
CA GLU A 480 5.48 -24.11 -4.11
C GLU A 480 5.69 -24.08 -5.64
N ASP A 481 5.30 -22.98 -6.28
CA ASP A 481 5.48 -22.74 -7.72
C ASP A 481 6.91 -22.29 -8.10
N GLY A 482 7.82 -22.22 -7.11
CA GLY A 482 9.22 -21.84 -7.31
C GLY A 482 9.44 -20.34 -7.49
N LYS A 483 8.54 -19.47 -7.03
CA LYS A 483 8.68 -18.00 -7.07
C LYS A 483 9.05 -17.41 -5.71
N ILE A 484 9.73 -16.27 -5.71
CA ILE A 484 9.99 -15.49 -4.49
C ILE A 484 8.70 -14.76 -4.07
N ALA A 485 8.34 -14.85 -2.80
CA ALA A 485 7.26 -14.06 -2.21
C ALA A 485 7.74 -13.36 -0.94
N ILE A 486 7.43 -12.06 -0.83
CA ILE A 486 7.85 -11.22 0.29
C ILE A 486 7.12 -11.65 1.56
N VAL A 487 7.83 -11.66 2.68
CA VAL A 487 7.24 -11.85 4.00
C VAL A 487 7.22 -10.50 4.70
N ASP A 488 6.04 -10.10 5.17
CA ASP A 488 5.93 -8.95 6.07
C ASP A 488 6.60 -9.28 7.40
N GLU A 489 7.64 -8.52 7.77
CA GLU A 489 8.42 -8.70 8.99
C GLU A 489 7.56 -8.61 10.26
N PHE A 490 6.50 -7.80 10.25
CA PHE A 490 5.66 -7.60 11.42
C PHE A 490 4.62 -8.71 11.54
N THR A 491 4.01 -9.11 10.43
CA THR A 491 2.86 -10.04 10.46
C THR A 491 3.24 -11.48 10.15
N GLY A 492 4.42 -11.74 9.58
CA GLY A 492 4.83 -13.04 9.04
C GLY A 492 3.96 -13.52 7.88
N ARG A 493 3.16 -12.61 7.28
CA ARG A 493 2.31 -12.90 6.13
C ARG A 493 3.14 -12.90 4.87
N VAL A 494 2.91 -13.91 4.03
CA VAL A 494 3.37 -13.88 2.65
C VAL A 494 2.49 -12.88 1.90
N LEU A 495 3.09 -11.91 1.24
CA LEU A 495 2.43 -10.88 0.44
C LEU A 495 2.50 -11.29 -1.04
N PRO A 496 1.56 -12.13 -1.54
CA PRO A 496 1.57 -12.56 -2.94
C PRO A 496 1.35 -11.35 -3.87
N GLY A 497 2.03 -11.36 -5.01
CA GLY A 497 1.96 -10.27 -6.00
C GLY A 497 2.84 -9.05 -5.71
N ARG A 498 3.45 -8.95 -4.51
CA ARG A 498 4.40 -7.88 -4.20
C ARG A 498 5.83 -8.25 -4.61
N ARG A 499 6.55 -7.27 -5.16
CA ARG A 499 7.97 -7.39 -5.53
C ARG A 499 8.81 -6.30 -4.86
N TYR A 500 10.10 -6.60 -4.70
CA TYR A 500 11.06 -5.58 -4.30
C TYR A 500 11.40 -4.74 -5.53
N SER A 501 11.45 -3.42 -5.37
CA SER A 501 11.73 -2.49 -6.46
C SER A 501 13.21 -2.51 -6.86
N ASP A 502 13.52 -1.80 -7.95
CA ASP A 502 14.89 -1.41 -8.30
C ASP A 502 15.87 -2.59 -8.54
N GLY A 503 15.39 -3.65 -9.20
CA GLY A 503 16.22 -4.82 -9.51
C GLY A 503 16.51 -5.76 -8.33
N LEU A 504 16.09 -5.41 -7.11
CA LEU A 504 16.37 -6.21 -5.90
C LEU A 504 15.63 -7.55 -5.90
N HIS A 505 14.40 -7.59 -6.42
CA HIS A 505 13.65 -8.85 -6.48
C HIS A 505 14.30 -9.85 -7.42
N GLN A 506 14.77 -9.35 -8.57
CA GLN A 506 15.53 -10.09 -9.57
C GLN A 506 16.86 -10.56 -9.01
N ALA A 507 17.53 -9.72 -8.20
CA ALA A 507 18.74 -10.11 -7.48
C ALA A 507 18.48 -11.26 -6.49
N ILE A 508 17.35 -11.27 -5.77
CA ILE A 508 16.95 -12.35 -4.86
C ILE A 508 16.56 -13.62 -5.65
N GLU A 509 15.81 -13.48 -6.74
CA GLU A 509 15.49 -14.59 -7.65
C GLU A 509 16.79 -15.22 -8.18
N ALA A 510 17.72 -14.40 -8.65
CA ALA A 510 19.04 -14.83 -9.10
C ALA A 510 19.82 -15.52 -7.97
N LYS A 511 19.90 -14.92 -6.78
CA LYS A 511 20.56 -15.48 -5.58
C LYS A 511 20.07 -16.91 -5.31
N GLU A 512 18.76 -17.10 -5.24
CA GLU A 512 18.13 -18.39 -4.92
C GLU A 512 18.07 -19.36 -6.12
N SER A 513 18.60 -18.96 -7.29
CA SER A 513 18.56 -19.75 -8.54
C SER A 513 17.13 -20.02 -9.02
N VAL A 514 16.22 -19.11 -8.72
CA VAL A 514 14.86 -19.05 -9.27
C VAL A 514 14.93 -18.39 -10.65
N LYS A 515 13.97 -18.68 -11.52
CA LYS A 515 13.86 -18.03 -12.82
C LYS A 515 13.71 -16.52 -12.61
N VAL A 516 14.71 -15.74 -13.02
CA VAL A 516 14.69 -14.28 -12.97
C VAL A 516 13.60 -13.78 -13.92
N GLU A 517 12.56 -13.17 -13.38
CA GLU A 517 11.53 -12.54 -14.19
C GLU A 517 12.03 -11.18 -14.72
N ARG A 518 11.42 -10.69 -15.81
CA ARG A 518 11.85 -9.43 -16.44
C ARG A 518 11.74 -8.26 -15.47
N ASP A 519 12.54 -7.23 -15.70
CA ASP A 519 12.43 -6.01 -14.91
C ASP A 519 11.00 -5.46 -14.96
N THR A 520 10.54 -4.85 -13.87
CA THR A 520 9.17 -4.37 -13.76
C THR A 520 9.15 -2.87 -13.59
N GLN A 521 8.48 -2.17 -14.49
CA GLN A 521 8.28 -0.73 -14.44
C GLN A 521 6.95 -0.40 -13.77
N THR A 522 6.90 0.66 -12.97
CA THR A 522 5.66 1.24 -12.43
C THR A 522 4.74 1.69 -13.59
N LEU A 523 3.56 1.08 -13.70
CA LEU A 523 2.53 1.48 -14.66
C LEU A 523 1.53 2.46 -14.05
N ALA A 524 1.19 2.24 -12.78
CA ALA A 524 0.27 3.10 -12.05
C ALA A 524 0.60 3.02 -10.56
N THR A 525 0.45 4.13 -9.85
CA THR A 525 0.68 4.20 -8.41
C THR A 525 -0.25 5.22 -7.77
N ILE A 526 -0.71 4.96 -6.56
CA ILE A 526 -1.43 5.92 -5.70
C ILE A 526 -1.18 5.60 -4.22
N THR A 527 -1.03 6.62 -3.38
CA THR A 527 -1.04 6.43 -1.93
C THR A 527 -2.47 6.24 -1.41
N LEU A 528 -2.65 5.46 -0.34
CA LEU A 528 -3.98 5.33 0.29
C LEU A 528 -4.52 6.70 0.73
N GLN A 529 -3.63 7.58 1.19
CA GLN A 529 -3.95 8.96 1.54
C GLN A 529 -4.69 9.67 0.41
N ASN A 530 -4.06 9.75 -0.77
CA ASN A 530 -4.64 10.45 -1.91
C ASN A 530 -5.84 9.70 -2.50
N TYR A 531 -5.87 8.36 -2.43
CA TYR A 531 -7.03 7.59 -2.83
C TYR A 531 -8.29 7.97 -2.02
N PHE A 532 -8.19 7.98 -0.69
CA PHE A 532 -9.34 8.29 0.16
C PHE A 532 -9.75 9.77 0.11
N ARG A 533 -8.82 10.68 -0.23
CA ARG A 533 -9.13 12.11 -0.44
C ARG A 533 -10.00 12.38 -1.66
N MET A 534 -10.15 11.42 -2.58
CA MET A 534 -11.05 11.56 -3.74
C MET A 534 -12.53 11.37 -3.39
N TYR A 535 -12.85 10.85 -2.20
CA TYR A 535 -14.24 10.67 -1.81
C TYR A 535 -14.87 12.01 -1.42
N ASN A 536 -16.05 12.31 -1.94
CA ASN A 536 -16.81 13.52 -1.58
C ASN A 536 -17.06 13.58 -0.08
N LYS A 537 -17.39 12.44 0.52
CA LYS A 537 -17.48 12.27 1.97
C LYS A 537 -16.67 11.06 2.43
N LEU A 538 -15.83 11.27 3.44
CA LEU A 538 -15.04 10.22 4.08
C LEU A 538 -15.35 10.20 5.58
N ALA A 539 -15.56 9.01 6.13
CA ALA A 539 -15.77 8.80 7.56
C ALA A 539 -14.98 7.57 8.03
N GLY A 540 -14.81 7.44 9.33
CA GLY A 540 -14.08 6.31 9.90
C GLY A 540 -14.59 5.90 11.26
N MET A 541 -14.40 4.63 11.61
CA MET A 541 -14.68 4.14 12.96
C MET A 541 -13.51 3.33 13.47
N THR A 542 -13.20 3.46 14.76
CA THR A 542 -12.16 2.65 15.42
C THR A 542 -12.35 2.73 16.93
N GLY A 543 -11.64 1.87 17.68
CA GLY A 543 -11.57 1.98 19.13
C GLY A 543 -10.51 2.93 19.67
N THR A 544 -9.62 3.45 18.80
CA THR A 544 -8.42 4.16 19.24
C THR A 544 -7.94 5.20 18.20
N ALA A 545 -8.66 6.30 18.02
CA ALA A 545 -8.32 7.38 17.07
C ALA A 545 -7.74 8.64 17.72
N GLU A 546 -8.12 8.96 18.96
CA GLU A 546 -7.76 10.17 19.69
C GLU A 546 -6.25 10.40 19.75
N THR A 547 -5.46 9.32 19.78
CA THR A 547 -3.99 9.40 19.82
C THR A 547 -3.40 9.98 18.54
N GLU A 548 -4.07 9.80 17.39
CA GLU A 548 -3.61 10.21 16.07
C GLU A 548 -4.50 11.32 15.47
N GLU A 549 -5.30 12.00 16.30
CA GLU A 549 -6.25 13.03 15.83
C GLU A 549 -5.56 14.12 14.97
N SER A 550 -4.36 14.54 15.34
CA SER A 550 -3.59 15.50 14.55
C SER A 550 -3.25 14.99 13.15
N GLU A 551 -2.89 13.71 13.02
CA GLU A 551 -2.56 13.09 11.74
C GLU A 551 -3.81 12.97 10.86
N PHE A 552 -4.94 12.51 11.43
CA PHE A 552 -6.22 12.45 10.73
C PHE A 552 -6.68 13.81 10.20
N HIS A 553 -6.55 14.86 11.00
CA HIS A 553 -6.94 16.21 10.60
C HIS A 553 -5.97 16.83 9.59
N GLU A 554 -4.65 16.70 9.79
CA GLU A 554 -3.65 17.26 8.88
C GLU A 554 -3.76 16.66 7.48
N ILE A 555 -3.88 15.33 7.39
CA ILE A 555 -3.85 14.58 6.11
C ILE A 555 -5.23 14.50 5.47
N TYR A 556 -6.26 14.09 6.22
CA TYR A 556 -7.57 13.73 5.67
C TYR A 556 -8.68 14.74 6.00
N LYS A 557 -8.39 15.77 6.80
CA LYS A 557 -9.40 16.70 7.33
C LYS A 557 -10.49 16.01 8.13
N LEU A 558 -10.19 14.86 8.74
CA LEU A 558 -11.13 14.07 9.55
C LEU A 558 -11.00 14.41 11.04
N PRO A 559 -11.99 15.07 11.66
CA PRO A 559 -12.04 15.26 13.12
C PRO A 559 -12.36 13.95 13.84
N VAL A 560 -11.84 13.76 15.05
CA VAL A 560 -12.14 12.59 15.89
C VAL A 560 -13.16 12.99 16.97
N VAL A 561 -14.23 12.18 17.11
CA VAL A 561 -15.23 12.31 18.17
C VAL A 561 -15.22 11.05 19.01
N VAL A 562 -14.97 11.21 20.32
CA VAL A 562 -14.97 10.11 21.29
C VAL A 562 -16.38 9.86 21.80
N VAL A 563 -17.00 8.78 21.34
CA VAL A 563 -18.35 8.38 21.74
C VAL A 563 -18.29 7.65 23.09
N PRO A 564 -19.16 7.97 24.05
CA PRO A 564 -19.18 7.30 25.35
C PRO A 564 -19.51 5.80 25.20
N THR A 565 -19.05 5.01 26.17
CA THR A 565 -19.42 3.58 26.26
C THR A 565 -20.86 3.42 26.74
N ASN A 566 -21.57 2.42 26.22
CA ASN A 566 -22.94 2.10 26.68
C ASN A 566 -22.97 1.74 28.17
N ARG A 567 -21.92 1.06 28.65
CA ARG A 567 -21.73 0.70 30.05
C ARG A 567 -20.33 1.12 30.51
N PRO A 568 -20.18 1.64 31.75
CA PRO A 568 -18.89 2.04 32.27
C PRO A 568 -17.87 0.90 32.23
N ASN A 569 -16.66 1.19 31.74
CA ASN A 569 -15.56 0.22 31.75
C ASN A 569 -15.02 0.06 33.18
N ILE A 570 -15.04 -1.18 33.70
CA ILE A 570 -14.56 -1.55 35.04
C ILE A 570 -13.28 -2.42 35.01
N ARG A 571 -12.59 -2.45 33.87
CA ARG A 571 -11.34 -3.20 33.69
C ARG A 571 -10.22 -2.65 34.57
N ASP A 572 -9.48 -3.56 35.20
CA ASP A 572 -8.29 -3.26 36.01
C ASP A 572 -7.04 -3.25 35.11
N ASP A 573 -6.55 -2.06 34.76
CA ASP A 573 -5.30 -1.90 34.00
C ASP A 573 -4.11 -1.78 34.98
N GLN A 574 -3.34 -2.87 35.12
CA GLN A 574 -2.23 -2.97 36.07
C GLN A 574 -0.94 -2.35 35.50
N GLU A 575 -0.06 -1.92 36.41
CA GLU A 575 1.27 -1.40 36.06
C GLU A 575 2.14 -2.46 35.37
N ASP A 576 3.07 -1.99 34.53
CA ASP A 576 3.96 -2.85 33.77
C ASP A 576 4.97 -3.55 34.71
N SER A 577 5.19 -4.84 34.51
CA SER A 577 6.25 -5.61 35.17
C SER A 577 7.50 -5.60 34.30
N ILE A 578 8.60 -5.03 34.80
CA ILE A 578 9.84 -4.87 34.04
C ILE A 578 10.92 -5.80 34.59
N PHE A 579 11.58 -6.52 33.68
CA PHE A 579 12.61 -7.51 33.93
C PHE A 579 13.94 -7.08 33.31
N LYS A 580 15.05 -7.58 33.87
CA LYS A 580 16.39 -7.27 33.34
C LYS A 580 16.62 -7.96 32.01
N THR A 581 16.22 -9.23 31.88
CA THR A 581 16.47 -10.05 30.67
C THR A 581 15.18 -10.57 30.02
N LYS A 582 15.21 -10.85 28.70
CA LYS A 582 14.08 -11.48 27.99
C LYS A 582 13.73 -12.85 28.58
N ARG A 583 14.73 -13.59 29.08
CA ARG A 583 14.54 -14.93 29.65
C ARG A 583 13.70 -14.88 30.93
N GLU A 584 14.00 -13.96 31.84
CA GLU A 584 13.23 -13.76 33.08
C GLU A 584 11.78 -13.36 32.77
N LYS A 585 11.62 -12.38 31.87
CA LYS A 585 10.31 -11.95 31.36
C LYS A 585 9.47 -13.13 30.89
N LEU A 586 10.00 -13.93 29.96
CA LEU A 586 9.26 -15.07 29.39
C LEU A 586 8.90 -16.13 30.44
N ASN A 587 9.79 -16.41 31.39
CA ASN A 587 9.46 -17.34 32.48
C ASN A 587 8.30 -16.80 33.34
N ALA A 588 8.34 -15.52 33.72
CA ALA A 588 7.27 -14.89 34.49
C ALA A 588 5.92 -14.87 33.74
N VAL A 589 5.95 -14.66 32.42
CA VAL A 589 4.76 -14.76 31.56
C VAL A 589 4.15 -16.17 31.63
N ILE A 590 4.97 -17.21 31.48
CA ILE A 590 4.50 -18.61 31.53
C ILE A 590 3.93 -18.96 32.90
N ASP A 591 4.61 -18.56 33.97
CA ASP A 591 4.14 -18.81 35.34
C ASP A 591 2.82 -18.11 35.63
N LYS A 592 2.63 -16.88 35.11
CA LYS A 592 1.37 -16.15 35.22
C LYS A 592 0.23 -16.83 34.46
N ILE A 593 0.50 -17.32 33.24
CA ILE A 593 -0.49 -18.08 32.46
C ILE A 593 -0.94 -19.33 33.22
N GLU A 594 -0.02 -20.05 33.86
CA GLU A 594 -0.37 -21.24 34.66
C GLU A 594 -1.20 -20.91 35.89
N GLU A 595 -0.87 -19.84 36.61
CA GLU A 595 -1.64 -19.35 37.75
C GLU A 595 -3.09 -19.06 37.35
N LEU A 596 -3.29 -18.28 36.29
CA LEU A 596 -4.60 -17.88 35.79
C LEU A 596 -5.41 -19.08 35.28
N ARG A 597 -4.74 -20.00 34.59
CA ARG A 597 -5.38 -21.23 34.10
C ARG A 597 -5.88 -22.11 35.24
N LYS A 598 -5.10 -22.24 36.33
CA LYS A 598 -5.46 -23.05 37.52
C LYS A 598 -6.74 -22.53 38.20
N ILE A 599 -6.96 -21.23 38.22
CA ILE A 599 -8.18 -20.62 38.78
C ILE A 599 -9.35 -20.61 37.78
N GLY A 600 -9.15 -21.09 36.55
CA GLY A 600 -10.19 -21.17 35.51
C GLY A 600 -10.36 -19.90 34.67
N ARG A 601 -9.43 -18.94 34.75
CA ARG A 601 -9.54 -17.64 34.08
C ARG A 601 -8.92 -17.69 32.67
N PRO A 602 -9.61 -17.21 31.62
CA PRO A 602 -9.04 -17.15 30.28
C PRO A 602 -7.95 -16.08 30.15
N VAL A 603 -6.98 -16.35 29.29
CA VAL A 603 -5.83 -15.48 29.03
C VAL A 603 -5.63 -15.27 27.54
N LEU A 604 -5.57 -14.01 27.13
CA LEU A 604 -5.09 -13.60 25.80
C LEU A 604 -3.69 -13.00 25.94
N VAL A 605 -2.71 -13.64 25.31
CA VAL A 605 -1.30 -13.23 25.29
C VAL A 605 -1.03 -12.47 24.00
N GLY A 606 -0.71 -11.19 24.07
CA GLY A 606 -0.31 -10.38 22.91
C GLY A 606 1.20 -10.32 22.76
N THR A 607 1.71 -10.68 21.60
CA THR A 607 3.14 -10.58 21.23
C THR A 607 3.34 -9.62 20.07
N THR A 608 4.56 -9.11 19.87
CA THR A 608 4.93 -8.19 18.78
C THR A 608 5.42 -8.91 17.52
N SER A 609 5.89 -10.15 17.65
CA SER A 609 6.41 -10.94 16.53
C SER A 609 6.02 -12.41 16.61
N VAL A 610 6.10 -13.09 15.46
CA VAL A 610 5.82 -14.53 15.33
C VAL A 610 6.85 -15.36 16.10
N ASP A 611 8.11 -14.92 16.14
CA ASP A 611 9.17 -15.63 16.85
C ASP A 611 8.91 -15.68 18.37
N VAL A 612 8.40 -14.58 18.94
CA VAL A 612 8.03 -14.52 20.35
C VAL A 612 6.82 -15.42 20.63
N SER A 613 5.80 -15.40 19.76
CA SER A 613 4.60 -16.25 19.93
C SER A 613 4.95 -17.74 19.84
N GLU A 614 5.79 -18.15 18.88
CA GLU A 614 6.27 -19.53 18.75
C GLU A 614 7.18 -19.95 19.93
N THR A 615 7.96 -19.02 20.48
CA THR A 615 8.77 -19.28 21.67
C THR A 615 7.90 -19.55 22.89
N ILE A 616 6.90 -18.72 23.15
CA ILE A 616 5.92 -18.91 24.23
C ILE A 616 5.14 -20.21 24.03
N SER A 617 4.69 -20.48 22.80
CA SER A 617 4.03 -21.72 22.41
C SER A 617 4.87 -22.96 22.77
N ARG A 618 6.16 -22.97 22.41
CA ARG A 618 7.08 -24.06 22.78
C ARG A 618 7.23 -24.21 24.30
N MET A 619 7.31 -23.12 25.04
CA MET A 619 7.41 -23.15 26.51
C MET A 619 6.13 -23.70 27.15
N LEU A 620 4.96 -23.29 26.69
CA LEU A 620 3.67 -23.80 27.15
C LEU A 620 3.48 -25.29 26.81
N LYS A 621 3.89 -25.73 25.61
CA LYS A 621 3.87 -27.15 25.21
C LYS A 621 4.71 -28.00 26.17
N ARG A 622 5.90 -27.52 26.57
CA ARG A 622 6.77 -28.22 27.53
C ARG A 622 6.13 -28.35 28.92
N LYS A 623 5.31 -27.37 29.33
CA LYS A 623 4.54 -27.43 30.58
C LYS A 623 3.19 -28.16 30.44
N GLY A 624 2.84 -28.67 29.27
CA GLY A 624 1.59 -29.38 29.02
C GLY A 624 0.34 -28.47 29.08
N VAL A 625 0.51 -27.17 28.82
CA VAL A 625 -0.60 -26.20 28.78
C VAL A 625 -1.19 -26.17 27.36
N PRO A 626 -2.47 -26.57 27.16
CA PRO A 626 -3.16 -26.40 25.89
C PRO A 626 -3.33 -24.92 25.58
N HIS A 627 -3.02 -24.52 24.34
CA HIS A 627 -3.14 -23.14 23.87
C HIS A 627 -3.32 -23.13 22.35
N ASN A 628 -3.84 -22.00 21.85
CA ASN A 628 -3.91 -21.71 20.42
C ASN A 628 -3.01 -20.53 20.07
N VAL A 629 -2.46 -20.51 18.86
CA VAL A 629 -1.61 -19.43 18.36
C VAL A 629 -2.26 -18.82 17.12
N LEU A 630 -2.36 -17.49 17.10
CA LEU A 630 -2.91 -16.69 16.00
C LEU A 630 -1.75 -15.91 15.36
N ASN A 631 -1.38 -16.28 14.13
CA ASN A 631 -0.26 -15.72 13.39
C ASN A 631 -0.68 -14.94 12.15
N ALA A 632 -1.94 -14.48 12.10
CA ALA A 632 -2.49 -13.68 11.01
C ALA A 632 -2.44 -14.34 9.61
N LYS A 633 -2.31 -15.67 9.52
CA LYS A 633 -2.19 -16.45 8.26
C LYS A 633 -3.54 -16.93 7.72
N GLN A 634 -4.49 -17.25 8.59
CA GLN A 634 -5.78 -17.84 8.19
C GLN A 634 -6.94 -17.20 8.95
N HIS A 635 -7.48 -16.10 8.42
CA HIS A 635 -8.48 -15.28 9.12
C HIS A 635 -9.73 -16.05 9.56
N LYS A 636 -10.23 -16.98 8.74
CA LYS A 636 -11.41 -17.79 9.09
C LYS A 636 -11.16 -18.68 10.31
N SER A 637 -10.06 -19.44 10.31
CA SER A 637 -9.70 -20.30 11.45
C SER A 637 -9.37 -19.48 12.69
N GLU A 638 -8.75 -18.31 12.52
CA GLU A 638 -8.44 -17.42 13.63
C GLU A 638 -9.70 -16.85 14.28
N ALA A 639 -10.69 -16.42 13.48
CA ALA A 639 -11.96 -15.94 14.00
C ALA A 639 -12.66 -17.03 14.85
N GLU A 640 -12.65 -18.28 14.40
CA GLU A 640 -13.18 -19.42 15.16
C GLU A 640 -12.45 -19.62 16.51
N VAL A 641 -11.12 -19.53 16.51
CA VAL A 641 -10.34 -19.63 17.74
C VAL A 641 -10.62 -18.46 18.69
N VAL A 642 -10.81 -17.24 18.16
CA VAL A 642 -11.10 -16.03 18.96
C VAL A 642 -12.48 -16.10 19.60
N GLU A 643 -13.49 -16.65 18.90
CA GLU A 643 -14.84 -16.88 19.46
C GLU A 643 -14.78 -17.72 20.75
N HIS A 644 -13.88 -18.70 20.82
CA HIS A 644 -13.69 -19.57 21.98
C HIS A 644 -12.62 -19.09 22.97
N ALA A 645 -11.95 -17.97 22.71
CA ALA A 645 -10.86 -17.46 23.57
C ALA A 645 -11.36 -16.98 24.95
N GLY A 646 -12.65 -16.69 25.08
CA GLY A 646 -13.28 -16.27 26.33
C GLY A 646 -13.80 -17.42 27.20
N GLU A 647 -13.56 -18.68 26.83
CA GLU A 647 -13.99 -19.85 27.61
C GLU A 647 -13.08 -20.12 28.81
N MET A 648 -13.59 -20.89 29.79
CA MET A 648 -12.84 -21.21 31.00
C MET A 648 -11.49 -21.87 30.70
N SER A 649 -10.43 -21.39 31.35
CA SER A 649 -9.05 -21.88 31.18
C SER A 649 -8.50 -21.82 29.74
N ALA A 650 -9.16 -21.09 28.83
CA ALA A 650 -8.66 -20.89 27.47
C ALA A 650 -7.38 -20.04 27.48
N VAL A 651 -6.39 -20.45 26.69
CA VAL A 651 -5.13 -19.71 26.50
C VAL A 651 -4.95 -19.47 25.02
N THR A 652 -4.94 -18.21 24.61
CA THR A 652 -4.78 -17.81 23.22
C THR A 652 -3.60 -16.86 23.11
N ILE A 653 -2.68 -17.15 22.20
CA ILE A 653 -1.54 -16.29 21.86
C ILE A 653 -1.86 -15.58 20.55
N ALA A 654 -1.81 -14.27 20.53
CA ALA A 654 -2.04 -13.45 19.35
C ALA A 654 -0.78 -12.66 19.01
N THR A 655 -0.26 -12.91 17.80
CA THR A 655 0.82 -12.10 17.24
C THR A 655 0.26 -10.80 16.71
N ASN A 656 0.80 -9.67 17.18
CA ASN A 656 0.32 -8.31 16.99
C ASN A 656 -1.19 -8.19 17.28
N MET A 657 -1.98 -8.01 16.22
CA MET A 657 -3.43 -7.86 16.29
C MET A 657 -4.17 -8.98 15.55
N ALA A 658 -3.59 -10.19 15.50
CA ALA A 658 -4.28 -11.35 14.95
C ALA A 658 -5.63 -11.56 15.66
N GLY A 659 -6.67 -11.95 14.90
CA GLY A 659 -8.05 -11.99 15.42
C GLY A 659 -8.74 -10.62 15.50
N ARG A 660 -8.30 -9.61 14.74
CA ARG A 660 -8.99 -8.32 14.63
C ARG A 660 -10.38 -8.42 14.01
N GLY A 661 -11.27 -7.52 14.41
CA GLY A 661 -12.67 -7.53 13.96
C GLY A 661 -13.55 -8.64 14.57
N THR A 662 -13.02 -9.51 15.43
CA THR A 662 -13.79 -10.56 16.13
C THR A 662 -13.88 -10.26 17.64
N ASP A 663 -15.10 -10.39 18.17
CA ASP A 663 -15.40 -10.16 19.58
C ASP A 663 -15.10 -11.40 20.45
N ILE A 664 -14.57 -11.18 21.66
CA ILE A 664 -14.29 -12.26 22.61
C ILE A 664 -15.38 -12.21 23.68
N LYS A 665 -16.35 -13.11 23.56
CA LYS A 665 -17.45 -13.21 24.54
C LYS A 665 -17.01 -14.07 25.73
N LEU A 666 -17.29 -13.60 26.93
CA LEU A 666 -16.98 -14.36 28.15
C LEU A 666 -17.93 -15.56 28.27
N GLY A 667 -17.36 -16.76 28.43
CA GLY A 667 -18.11 -17.99 28.66
C GLY A 667 -18.78 -18.01 30.05
N ALA A 668 -19.67 -18.99 30.26
CA ALA A 668 -20.36 -19.15 31.54
C ALA A 668 -19.37 -19.33 32.71
N GLY A 669 -19.57 -18.56 33.79
CA GLY A 669 -18.74 -18.60 35.01
C GLY A 669 -17.36 -17.93 34.88
N VAL A 670 -17.07 -17.23 33.78
CA VAL A 670 -15.81 -16.48 33.59
C VAL A 670 -15.85 -15.11 34.27
N VAL A 671 -17.01 -14.45 34.25
CA VAL A 671 -17.24 -13.15 34.92
C VAL A 671 -16.89 -13.24 36.42
N ASP A 672 -17.36 -14.28 37.11
CA ASP A 672 -17.09 -14.51 38.54
C ASP A 672 -15.61 -14.76 38.87
N ARG A 673 -14.81 -15.09 37.85
CA ARG A 673 -13.35 -15.31 37.96
C ARG A 673 -12.52 -14.08 37.58
N GLY A 674 -13.17 -12.92 37.47
CA GLY A 674 -12.53 -11.66 37.10
C GLY A 674 -12.48 -11.40 35.59
N GLY A 675 -13.16 -12.19 34.77
CA GLY A 675 -13.23 -11.99 33.32
C GLY A 675 -11.92 -12.29 32.58
N LEU A 676 -11.79 -11.76 31.35
CA LEU A 676 -10.62 -12.01 30.50
C LEU A 676 -9.37 -11.29 31.00
N PHE A 677 -8.25 -12.02 31.10
CA PHE A 677 -6.94 -11.44 31.39
C PHE A 677 -6.17 -11.18 30.10
N ILE A 678 -5.74 -9.95 29.88
CA ILE A 678 -4.87 -9.56 28.77
C ILE A 678 -3.43 -9.46 29.27
N LEU A 679 -2.54 -10.22 28.64
CA LEU A 679 -1.12 -10.24 28.95
C LEU A 679 -0.34 -9.75 27.73
N GLY A 680 0.23 -8.55 27.81
CA GLY A 680 1.17 -8.05 26.80
C GLY A 680 2.59 -8.52 27.12
N THR A 681 3.30 -9.10 26.16
CA THR A 681 4.67 -9.60 26.38
C THR A 681 5.75 -8.58 26.06
N GLU A 682 5.35 -7.49 25.40
CA GLU A 682 6.15 -6.33 24.99
C GLU A 682 5.20 -5.14 24.79
N ARG A 683 5.75 -3.93 24.74
CA ARG A 683 5.05 -2.72 24.28
C ARG A 683 5.25 -2.58 22.78
N HIS A 684 4.19 -2.29 22.05
CA HIS A 684 4.32 -1.98 20.64
C HIS A 684 4.95 -0.60 20.45
N GLU A 685 5.43 -0.31 19.24
CA GLU A 685 5.94 1.03 18.90
C GLU A 685 4.89 2.13 19.08
N SER A 686 3.61 1.77 18.92
CA SER A 686 2.47 2.67 19.13
C SER A 686 1.63 2.28 20.35
N ARG A 687 1.30 3.29 21.16
CA ARG A 687 0.36 3.20 22.29
C ARG A 687 -1.03 2.79 21.85
N ARG A 688 -1.40 3.11 20.61
CA ARG A 688 -2.68 2.75 20.00
C ARG A 688 -2.88 1.24 19.98
N ILE A 689 -1.89 0.50 19.49
CA ILE A 689 -1.92 -0.97 19.39
C ILE A 689 -2.03 -1.59 20.79
N ASP A 690 -1.30 -1.05 21.77
CA ASP A 690 -1.44 -1.49 23.16
C ASP A 690 -2.84 -1.25 23.72
N ARG A 691 -3.46 -0.08 23.43
CA ARG A 691 -4.85 0.22 23.82
C ARG A 691 -5.83 -0.73 23.14
N GLN A 692 -5.61 -1.10 21.88
CA GLN A 692 -6.42 -2.10 21.19
C GLN A 692 -6.33 -3.49 21.82
N LEU A 693 -5.12 -3.93 22.19
CA LEU A 693 -4.89 -5.19 22.89
C LEU A 693 -5.61 -5.19 24.25
N ARG A 694 -5.46 -4.12 25.04
CA ARG A 694 -6.20 -3.93 26.30
C ARG A 694 -7.72 -3.97 26.10
N GLY A 695 -8.19 -3.28 25.06
CA GLY A 695 -9.60 -3.20 24.66
C GLY A 695 -10.25 -4.54 24.29
N ARG A 696 -9.47 -5.62 24.19
CA ARG A 696 -10.03 -6.98 24.04
C ARG A 696 -10.77 -7.45 25.29
N SER A 697 -10.46 -6.90 26.47
CA SER A 697 -11.12 -7.17 27.75
C SER A 697 -11.89 -5.95 28.26
N GLY A 698 -12.85 -6.18 29.17
CA GLY A 698 -13.66 -5.13 29.79
C GLY A 698 -14.80 -4.59 28.92
N ARG A 699 -15.31 -5.40 27.98
CA ARG A 699 -16.32 -4.97 27.00
C ARG A 699 -17.70 -4.89 27.65
N GLN A 700 -18.52 -3.89 27.28
CA GLN A 700 -19.88 -3.70 27.83
C GLN A 700 -19.95 -3.77 29.37
N GLY A 701 -18.90 -3.28 30.06
CA GLY A 701 -18.81 -3.28 31.51
C GLY A 701 -18.47 -4.63 32.15
N ASP A 702 -18.02 -5.61 31.36
CA ASP A 702 -17.48 -6.87 31.89
C ASP A 702 -16.24 -6.62 32.77
N PRO A 703 -15.99 -7.46 33.80
CA PRO A 703 -14.74 -7.42 34.52
C PRO A 703 -13.59 -7.88 33.62
N GLY A 704 -12.40 -7.40 33.91
CA GLY A 704 -11.21 -7.73 33.14
C GLY A 704 -9.94 -7.22 33.80
N THR A 705 -8.80 -7.76 33.40
CA THR A 705 -7.49 -7.25 33.84
C THR A 705 -6.55 -7.15 32.66
N THR A 706 -5.72 -6.13 32.61
CA THR A 706 -4.62 -6.04 31.63
C THR A 706 -3.30 -5.83 32.36
N LYS A 707 -2.24 -6.47 31.85
CA LYS A 707 -0.88 -6.29 32.37
C LYS A 707 0.16 -6.52 31.28
N PHE A 708 1.20 -5.68 31.24
CA PHE A 708 2.33 -5.86 30.34
C PHE A 708 3.57 -6.34 31.09
N PHE A 709 4.32 -7.23 30.46
CA PHE A 709 5.59 -7.77 30.94
C PHE A 709 6.67 -7.32 29.97
N LEU A 710 7.67 -6.56 30.43
CA LEU A 710 8.69 -5.93 29.58
C LEU A 710 10.09 -6.31 30.00
N SER A 711 11.05 -6.22 29.11
CA SER A 711 12.47 -6.37 29.40
C SER A 711 13.28 -5.17 28.92
N LEU A 712 14.37 -4.83 29.63
CA LEU A 712 15.35 -3.85 29.15
C LEU A 712 15.98 -4.25 27.81
N GLU A 713 15.95 -5.54 27.49
CA GLU A 713 16.45 -6.09 26.22
C GLU A 713 15.44 -6.00 25.07
N ASP A 714 14.20 -5.55 25.32
CA ASP A 714 13.17 -5.40 24.28
C ASP A 714 13.52 -4.27 23.30
N ASP A 715 13.06 -4.37 22.06
CA ASP A 715 13.52 -3.50 20.96
C ASP A 715 13.14 -2.03 21.20
N LEU A 716 11.93 -1.77 21.72
CA LEU A 716 11.51 -0.44 22.14
C LEU A 716 12.44 0.13 23.24
N MET A 717 12.93 -0.70 24.17
CA MET A 717 13.80 -0.25 25.25
C MET A 717 15.22 0.01 24.76
N ARG A 718 15.70 -0.77 23.79
CA ARG A 718 17.01 -0.57 23.14
C ARG A 718 17.09 0.76 22.40
N LEU A 719 16.00 1.18 21.74
CA LEU A 719 15.92 2.45 21.03
C LEU A 719 16.03 3.66 21.97
N PHE A 720 15.74 3.50 23.27
CA PHE A 720 15.71 4.58 24.25
C PHE A 720 16.63 4.35 25.44
N GLY A 721 17.93 4.53 25.21
CA GLY A 721 18.91 4.80 26.27
C GLY A 721 18.82 3.83 27.45
N SER A 722 18.71 2.54 27.16
CA SER A 722 18.71 1.43 28.13
C SER A 722 19.79 1.61 29.20
N ASP A 723 20.92 2.21 28.83
CA ASP A 723 22.06 2.47 29.72
C ASP A 723 21.74 3.42 30.88
N ARG A 724 20.84 4.41 30.70
CA ARG A 724 20.40 5.29 31.79
C ARG A 724 19.48 4.58 32.77
N ILE A 725 18.59 3.72 32.27
CA ILE A 725 17.67 2.96 33.11
C ILE A 725 18.43 1.83 33.82
N ALA A 726 19.28 1.10 33.10
CA ALA A 726 20.16 0.07 33.64
C ALA A 726 21.11 0.64 34.70
N SER A 727 21.73 1.81 34.48
CA SER A 727 22.60 2.43 35.49
C SER A 727 21.85 2.93 36.74
N VAL A 728 20.58 3.30 36.61
CA VAL A 728 19.71 3.57 37.76
C VAL A 728 19.38 2.27 38.50
N MET A 729 19.12 1.18 37.78
CA MET A 729 18.86 -0.15 38.36
C MET A 729 20.06 -0.71 39.12
N GLU A 730 21.27 -0.58 38.56
CA GLU A 730 22.53 -0.93 39.23
C GLU A 730 22.73 -0.11 40.51
N ARG A 731 22.41 1.20 40.48
CA ARG A 731 22.47 2.07 41.67
C ARG A 731 21.41 1.76 42.72
N MET A 732 20.26 1.24 42.31
CA MET A 732 19.18 0.82 43.20
C MET A 732 19.39 -0.59 43.79
N GLY A 733 20.43 -1.32 43.34
CA GLY A 733 20.79 -2.63 43.89
C GLY A 733 19.84 -3.76 43.52
N ILE A 734 19.08 -3.61 42.43
CA ILE A 734 18.07 -4.59 41.99
C ILE A 734 18.77 -5.85 41.48
N GLN A 735 18.44 -7.00 42.08
CA GLN A 735 19.09 -8.28 41.76
C GLN A 735 18.42 -8.99 40.58
N GLU A 736 19.13 -9.94 39.96
CA GLU A 736 18.55 -10.83 38.94
C GLU A 736 17.36 -11.61 39.52
N GLY A 737 16.21 -11.53 38.84
CA GLY A 737 14.94 -12.10 39.28
C GLY A 737 13.97 -11.16 40.01
N GLU A 738 14.35 -9.92 40.35
CA GLU A 738 13.42 -8.95 40.96
C GLU A 738 12.56 -8.23 39.90
N VAL A 739 11.23 -8.19 40.13
CA VAL A 739 10.28 -7.48 39.26
C VAL A 739 10.19 -6.03 39.68
N ILE A 740 10.30 -5.12 38.70
CA ILE A 740 10.13 -3.69 38.95
C ILE A 740 8.73 -3.28 38.51
N GLU A 741 7.96 -2.77 39.46
CA GLU A 741 6.63 -2.19 39.22
C GLU A 741 6.63 -0.76 39.76
N HIS A 742 6.87 0.23 38.89
CA HIS A 742 6.91 1.62 39.30
C HIS A 742 6.38 2.56 38.21
N SER A 743 5.43 3.43 38.58
CA SER A 743 4.71 4.32 37.66
C SER A 743 5.61 5.27 36.86
N LEU A 744 6.79 5.65 37.41
CA LEU A 744 7.76 6.49 36.69
C LEU A 744 8.37 5.77 35.47
N ILE A 745 8.54 4.45 35.54
CA ILE A 745 9.12 3.69 34.44
C ILE A 745 8.05 3.46 33.37
N THR A 746 6.83 3.06 33.75
CA THR A 746 5.66 3.01 32.84
C THR A 746 5.54 4.31 32.03
N LYS A 747 5.57 5.47 32.70
CA LYS A 747 5.53 6.80 32.04
C LYS A 747 6.74 7.09 31.15
N SER A 748 7.90 6.52 31.44
CA SER A 748 9.10 6.69 30.61
C SER A 748 8.96 5.87 29.32
N VAL A 749 8.37 4.67 29.40
CA VAL A 749 8.06 3.84 28.23
C VAL A 749 7.00 4.51 27.34
N GLU A 750 5.95 5.08 27.93
CA GLU A 750 4.94 5.84 27.16
C GLU A 750 5.54 7.04 26.40
N ARG A 751 6.53 7.72 27.00
CA ARG A 751 7.27 8.82 26.32
C ARG A 751 8.14 8.31 25.19
N ALA A 752 8.74 7.13 25.34
CA ALA A 752 9.49 6.48 24.28
C ALA A 752 8.57 6.15 23.10
N GLN A 753 7.43 5.50 23.35
CA GLN A 753 6.42 5.20 22.31
C GLN A 753 5.98 6.47 21.59
N LYS A 754 5.63 7.55 22.33
CA LYS A 754 5.23 8.82 21.70
C LYS A 754 6.29 9.37 20.75
N LYS A 755 7.58 9.25 21.09
CA LYS A 755 8.66 9.73 20.23
C LYS A 755 8.86 8.84 19.00
N VAL A 756 8.61 7.54 19.09
CA VAL A 756 8.58 6.64 17.91
C VAL A 756 7.39 6.98 17.01
N GLU A 757 6.21 7.20 17.59
CA GLU A 757 4.99 7.65 16.89
C GLU A 757 5.26 8.94 16.10
N GLU A 758 5.83 9.97 16.75
CA GLU A 758 6.19 11.25 16.11
C GLU A 758 7.19 11.07 14.95
N ASN A 759 8.17 10.18 15.09
CA ASN A 759 9.13 9.87 14.02
C ASN A 759 8.46 9.16 12.83
N ASN A 760 7.63 8.15 13.11
CA ASN A 760 6.89 7.41 12.09
C ASN A 760 5.91 8.34 11.34
N PHE A 761 5.25 9.25 12.05
CA PHE A 761 4.41 10.29 11.45
C PHE A 761 5.22 11.18 10.51
N SER A 762 6.42 11.63 10.91
CA SER A 762 7.27 12.46 10.04
C SER A 762 7.68 11.73 8.75
N ILE A 763 7.95 10.42 8.82
CA ILE A 763 8.27 9.61 7.63
C ILE A 763 7.06 9.54 6.69
N ARG A 764 5.86 9.24 7.22
CA ARG A 764 4.61 9.18 6.44
C ARG A 764 4.26 10.53 5.81
N LYS A 765 4.38 11.61 6.58
CA LYS A 765 4.15 12.98 6.10
C LYS A 765 5.05 13.31 4.92
N ARG A 766 6.34 12.99 5.01
CA ARG A 766 7.29 13.23 3.93
C ARG A 766 6.96 12.40 2.68
N LEU A 767 6.58 11.13 2.84
CA LEU A 767 6.15 10.28 1.72
C LEU A 767 4.93 10.87 1.00
N LEU A 768 3.94 11.36 1.76
CA LEU A 768 2.75 12.03 1.23
C LEU A 768 3.11 13.32 0.48
N GLU A 769 4.06 14.11 0.98
CA GLU A 769 4.49 15.35 0.32
C GLU A 769 5.08 15.10 -1.07
N TYR A 770 5.85 14.03 -1.26
CA TYR A 770 6.33 13.62 -2.58
C TYR A 770 5.18 13.12 -3.47
N ASP A 771 4.28 12.29 -2.96
CA ASP A 771 3.14 11.79 -3.75
C ASP A 771 2.13 12.89 -4.08
N ASN A 772 1.99 13.94 -3.28
CA ASN A 772 1.12 15.08 -3.60
C ASN A 772 1.52 15.78 -4.91
N VAL A 773 2.83 15.82 -5.22
CA VAL A 773 3.33 16.33 -6.51
C VAL A 773 2.86 15.43 -7.65
N MET A 774 3.02 14.12 -7.48
CA MET A 774 2.56 13.13 -8.46
C MET A 774 1.04 13.13 -8.61
N ASN A 775 0.29 13.36 -7.52
CA ASN A 775 -1.15 13.36 -7.54
C ASN A 775 -1.72 14.51 -8.37
N GLN A 776 -1.14 15.70 -8.28
CA GLN A 776 -1.53 16.85 -9.11
C GLN A 776 -1.32 16.56 -10.61
N GLN A 777 -0.19 15.94 -10.95
CA GLN A 777 0.10 15.53 -12.33
C GLN A 777 -0.88 14.43 -12.80
N ARG A 778 -1.13 13.44 -11.95
CA ARG A 778 -2.03 12.32 -12.18
C ARG A 778 -3.46 12.80 -12.44
N GLU A 779 -3.96 13.74 -11.65
CA GLU A 779 -5.31 14.30 -11.80
C GLU A 779 -5.51 14.92 -13.18
N ILE A 780 -4.54 15.70 -13.67
CA ILE A 780 -4.58 16.29 -15.02
C ILE A 780 -4.58 15.20 -16.09
N ILE A 781 -3.67 14.22 -15.99
CA ILE A 781 -3.54 13.15 -16.98
C ILE A 781 -4.79 12.25 -17.00
N TYR A 782 -5.29 11.84 -15.84
CA TYR A 782 -6.45 10.96 -15.72
C TYR A 782 -7.73 11.66 -16.14
N THR A 783 -7.88 12.97 -15.87
CA THR A 783 -9.01 13.75 -16.37
C THR A 783 -9.03 13.79 -17.90
N ARG A 784 -7.89 14.11 -18.54
CA ARG A 784 -7.77 14.10 -20.02
C ARG A 784 -8.07 12.72 -20.60
N ARG A 785 -7.54 11.68 -19.98
CA ARG A 785 -7.75 10.29 -20.38
C ARG A 785 -9.22 9.87 -20.25
N ASN A 786 -9.87 10.22 -19.14
CA ASN A 786 -11.27 9.88 -18.88
C ASN A 786 -12.23 10.61 -19.83
N ARG A 787 -11.97 11.89 -20.18
CA ARG A 787 -12.72 12.60 -21.24
C ARG A 787 -12.63 11.86 -22.58
N ALA A 788 -11.43 11.45 -22.97
CA ALA A 788 -11.23 10.65 -24.19
C ALA A 788 -11.94 9.28 -24.15
N LEU A 789 -11.99 8.62 -22.99
CA LEU A 789 -12.71 7.35 -22.80
C LEU A 789 -14.23 7.49 -22.83
N GLN A 790 -14.78 8.60 -22.32
CA GLN A 790 -16.22 8.82 -22.22
C GLN A 790 -16.90 9.03 -23.58
N GLY A 791 -16.10 9.20 -24.64
CA GLY A 791 -16.59 9.26 -26.01
C GLY A 791 -16.75 10.67 -26.54
N ASP A 792 -16.26 11.67 -25.82
CA ASP A 792 -16.29 13.08 -26.23
C ASP A 792 -15.63 13.27 -27.61
N ARG A 793 -16.16 14.19 -28.41
CA ARG A 793 -15.59 14.50 -29.74
C ARG A 793 -14.28 15.28 -29.55
N LEU A 794 -13.13 14.65 -29.78
CA LEU A 794 -11.82 15.22 -29.47
C LEU A 794 -11.27 16.17 -30.55
N LYS A 795 -12.00 16.34 -31.65
CA LYS A 795 -11.62 17.20 -32.78
C LYS A 795 -11.26 18.62 -32.34
N ASN A 796 -12.05 19.25 -31.46
CA ASN A 796 -11.77 20.61 -31.00
C ASN A 796 -10.47 20.68 -30.18
N ASP A 797 -10.28 19.74 -29.25
CA ASP A 797 -9.05 19.63 -28.46
C ASP A 797 -7.82 19.42 -29.37
N ILE A 798 -7.94 18.58 -30.39
CA ILE A 798 -6.86 18.35 -31.37
C ILE A 798 -6.59 19.60 -32.21
N MET A 799 -7.61 20.40 -32.54
CA MET A 799 -7.44 21.65 -33.27
C MET A 799 -6.76 22.73 -32.41
N GLU A 800 -7.04 22.77 -31.11
CA GLU A 800 -6.33 23.61 -30.15
C GLU A 800 -4.87 23.18 -30.03
N TYR A 801 -4.62 21.87 -29.87
CA TYR A 801 -3.27 21.31 -29.84
C TYR A 801 -2.49 21.61 -31.11
N LEU A 802 -3.15 21.52 -32.27
CA LEU A 802 -2.58 21.91 -33.55
C LEU A 802 -2.17 23.38 -33.57
N HIS A 803 -3.03 24.27 -33.07
CA HIS A 803 -2.75 25.71 -33.02
C HIS A 803 -1.49 25.98 -32.21
N GLU A 804 -1.41 25.46 -31.00
CA GLU A 804 -0.25 25.60 -30.12
C GLU A 804 1.03 25.02 -30.73
N THR A 805 0.97 23.82 -31.32
CA THR A 805 2.13 23.21 -31.98
C THR A 805 2.63 24.07 -33.15
N VAL A 806 1.73 24.64 -33.96
CA VAL A 806 2.13 25.52 -35.07
C VAL A 806 2.74 26.83 -34.55
N GLU A 807 2.16 27.44 -33.52
CA GLU A 807 2.73 28.63 -32.89
C GLU A 807 4.14 28.39 -32.37
N GLU A 808 4.39 27.25 -31.72
CA GLU A 808 5.72 26.89 -31.24
C GLU A 808 6.73 26.69 -32.37
N ILE A 809 6.32 26.02 -33.47
CA ILE A 809 7.17 25.84 -34.66
C ILE A 809 7.54 27.19 -35.26
N VAL A 810 6.55 28.07 -35.47
CA VAL A 810 6.78 29.40 -36.05
C VAL A 810 7.68 30.21 -35.13
N LYS A 811 7.33 30.33 -33.85
CA LYS A 811 8.09 31.11 -32.86
C LYS A 811 9.56 30.69 -32.78
N ARG A 812 9.86 29.39 -32.88
CA ARG A 812 11.24 28.85 -32.83
C ARG A 812 12.11 29.30 -34.00
N TYR A 813 11.54 29.51 -35.18
CA TYR A 813 12.29 29.76 -36.41
C TYR A 813 12.00 31.11 -37.07
N PHE A 814 11.06 31.89 -36.50
CA PHE A 814 10.64 33.17 -37.04
C PHE A 814 11.73 34.24 -36.96
N GLU A 815 12.41 34.37 -35.80
CA GLU A 815 13.48 35.37 -35.62
C GLU A 815 14.67 35.14 -36.56
N ASP A 816 14.99 33.88 -36.86
CA ASP A 816 16.06 33.49 -37.78
C ASP A 816 15.62 33.47 -39.26
N VAL A 817 14.36 33.83 -39.57
CA VAL A 817 13.75 33.82 -40.92
C VAL A 817 13.98 32.47 -41.64
N ASN A 818 13.87 31.37 -40.90
CA ASN A 818 14.24 30.05 -41.42
C ASN A 818 13.03 29.33 -42.04
N ALA A 819 12.64 29.76 -43.24
CA ALA A 819 11.50 29.20 -43.98
C ALA A 819 11.64 27.70 -44.26
N GLU A 820 12.84 27.22 -44.55
CA GLU A 820 13.09 25.81 -44.89
C GLU A 820 12.86 24.90 -43.68
N LYS A 821 13.33 25.28 -42.49
CA LYS A 821 13.06 24.49 -41.27
C LYS A 821 11.57 24.45 -40.92
N ILE A 822 10.84 25.56 -41.09
CA ILE A 822 9.38 25.56 -40.89
C ILE A 822 8.70 24.61 -41.89
N LYS A 823 9.10 24.60 -43.16
CA LYS A 823 8.58 23.65 -44.16
C LYS A 823 8.87 22.20 -43.77
N GLU A 824 10.09 21.90 -43.36
CA GLU A 824 10.51 20.57 -42.93
C GLU A 824 9.69 20.06 -41.73
N GLU A 825 9.54 20.88 -40.68
CA GLU A 825 8.75 20.54 -39.48
C GLU A 825 7.25 20.39 -39.79
N VAL A 826 6.69 21.26 -40.63
CA VAL A 826 5.27 21.17 -41.04
C VAL A 826 5.03 19.90 -41.87
N LEU A 827 5.94 19.57 -42.80
CA LEU A 827 5.87 18.34 -43.58
C LEU A 827 6.05 17.12 -42.66
N GLN A 828 7.03 17.15 -41.77
CA GLN A 828 7.33 16.04 -40.87
C GLN A 828 6.20 15.79 -39.89
N ASN A 829 5.50 16.80 -39.38
CA ASN A 829 4.47 16.63 -38.36
C ASN A 829 3.06 16.44 -38.96
N PHE A 830 2.73 17.14 -40.04
CA PHE A 830 1.37 17.17 -40.59
C PHE A 830 1.23 16.53 -41.97
N LEU A 831 2.33 16.13 -42.62
CA LEU A 831 2.36 15.64 -44.01
C LEU A 831 1.82 16.66 -45.02
N VAL A 832 1.94 17.96 -44.72
CA VAL A 832 1.48 19.06 -45.58
C VAL A 832 2.69 19.75 -46.20
N GLU A 833 2.71 19.80 -47.54
CA GLU A 833 3.68 20.62 -48.26
C GLU A 833 3.26 22.10 -48.21
N LEU A 834 4.06 22.91 -47.53
CA LEU A 834 3.83 24.34 -47.41
C LEU A 834 4.67 25.13 -48.43
N LYS A 835 4.04 26.04 -49.16
CA LYS A 835 4.73 27.07 -49.94
C LYS A 835 4.89 28.32 -49.09
N LEU A 836 6.12 28.56 -48.67
CA LEU A 836 6.51 29.70 -47.83
C LEU A 836 7.80 30.32 -48.38
N GLU A 837 7.76 31.59 -48.76
CA GLU A 837 8.93 32.32 -49.22
C GLU A 837 9.49 33.23 -48.11
N PRO A 838 10.82 33.48 -48.04
CA PRO A 838 11.40 34.33 -46.99
C PRO A 838 10.82 35.75 -46.92
N GLU A 839 10.41 36.31 -48.06
CA GLU A 839 9.77 37.63 -48.18
C GLU A 839 8.40 37.70 -47.44
N GLU A 840 7.79 36.54 -47.16
CA GLU A 840 6.51 36.45 -46.47
C GLU A 840 6.63 36.69 -44.95
N PHE A 841 7.83 36.58 -44.38
CA PHE A 841 8.09 36.83 -42.96
C PHE A 841 7.94 38.31 -42.59
N GLU A 842 8.41 39.21 -43.46
CA GLU A 842 8.26 40.66 -43.26
C GLU A 842 6.85 41.16 -43.53
N THR A 843 6.11 40.50 -44.43
CA THR A 843 4.80 40.97 -44.90
C THR A 843 3.62 40.43 -44.09
N LEU A 844 3.69 39.18 -43.62
CA LEU A 844 2.60 38.54 -42.87
C LEU A 844 2.83 38.57 -41.36
N GLY A 845 4.07 38.74 -40.90
CA GLY A 845 4.42 38.62 -39.48
C GLY A 845 4.22 37.21 -38.93
N ASP A 846 4.49 37.04 -37.64
CA ASP A 846 4.40 35.77 -36.92
C ASP A 846 2.97 35.17 -37.00
N ASN A 847 1.97 35.98 -36.64
CA ASN A 847 0.57 35.58 -36.62
C ASN A 847 0.02 35.28 -38.02
N GLY A 848 0.49 35.99 -39.04
CA GLY A 848 0.07 35.74 -40.42
C GLY A 848 0.63 34.43 -40.98
N ILE A 849 1.87 34.09 -40.65
CA ILE A 849 2.46 32.79 -41.00
C ILE A 849 1.76 31.65 -40.25
N THR A 850 1.53 31.80 -38.94
CA THR A 850 0.77 30.83 -38.13
C THR A 850 -0.60 30.54 -38.75
N ASN A 851 -1.39 31.57 -39.03
CA ASN A 851 -2.72 31.42 -39.63
C ASN A 851 -2.69 30.71 -41.00
N ARG A 852 -1.69 30.99 -41.82
CA ARG A 852 -1.52 30.36 -43.13
C ARG A 852 -1.24 28.85 -43.00
N ILE A 853 -0.35 28.48 -42.08
CA ILE A 853 -0.04 27.07 -41.81
C ILE A 853 -1.29 26.36 -41.28
N ILE A 854 -1.96 26.97 -40.30
CA ILE A 854 -3.19 26.40 -39.71
C ILE A 854 -4.25 26.17 -40.78
N THR A 855 -4.46 27.12 -41.69
CA THR A 855 -5.45 26.98 -42.77
C THR A 855 -5.10 25.79 -43.67
N ALA A 856 -3.84 25.69 -44.12
CA ALA A 856 -3.40 24.59 -44.98
C ALA A 856 -3.52 23.22 -44.29
N VAL A 857 -3.22 23.15 -42.99
CA VAL A 857 -3.31 21.93 -42.20
C VAL A 857 -4.77 21.54 -41.90
N LYS A 858 -5.64 22.51 -41.60
CA LYS A 858 -7.09 22.28 -41.44
C LYS A 858 -7.74 21.78 -42.72
N ASP A 859 -7.36 22.30 -43.88
CA ASP A 859 -7.85 21.84 -45.18
C ASP A 859 -7.44 20.38 -45.46
N PHE A 860 -6.23 19.99 -45.05
CA PHE A 860 -5.79 18.60 -45.13
C PHE A 860 -6.60 17.69 -44.18
N TYR A 861 -6.79 18.13 -42.94
CA TYR A 861 -7.56 17.37 -41.94
C TYR A 861 -9.01 17.15 -42.37
N THR A 862 -9.65 18.18 -42.93
CA THR A 862 -11.03 18.10 -43.45
C THR A 862 -11.14 17.11 -44.61
N ARG A 863 -10.20 17.12 -45.55
CA ARG A 863 -10.15 16.12 -46.63
C ARG A 863 -9.93 14.70 -46.10
N LYS A 864 -9.13 14.55 -45.04
CA LYS A 864 -8.93 13.26 -44.38
C LYS A 864 -10.20 12.76 -43.70
N GLU A 865 -10.97 13.65 -43.07
CA GLU A 865 -12.29 13.34 -42.50
C GLU A 865 -13.29 12.91 -43.57
N GLU A 866 -13.36 13.60 -44.70
CA GLU A 866 -14.21 13.22 -45.84
C GLU A 866 -13.82 11.83 -46.41
N MET A 867 -12.52 11.50 -46.41
CA MET A 867 -12.02 10.22 -46.91
C MET A 867 -12.31 9.04 -45.96
N LEU A 868 -12.13 9.24 -44.65
CA LEU A 868 -12.24 8.16 -43.65
C LEU A 868 -13.64 8.04 -43.04
N GLY A 869 -14.44 9.12 -43.11
CA GLY A 869 -15.71 9.26 -42.41
C GLY A 869 -15.54 9.70 -40.95
N ALA A 870 -16.50 10.48 -40.45
CA ALA A 870 -16.46 11.10 -39.12
C ALA A 870 -16.35 10.08 -37.96
N ASP A 871 -17.00 8.92 -38.07
CA ASP A 871 -17.00 7.89 -37.03
C ASP A 871 -15.63 7.19 -36.89
N LEU A 872 -14.99 6.88 -38.01
CA LEU A 872 -13.68 6.22 -38.01
C LEU A 872 -12.60 7.19 -37.55
N LEU A 873 -12.67 8.46 -37.98
CA LEU A 873 -11.74 9.49 -37.54
C LEU A 873 -11.84 9.71 -36.02
N ALA A 874 -13.05 9.82 -35.46
CA ALA A 874 -13.23 9.95 -34.00
C ALA A 874 -12.66 8.76 -33.21
N ARG A 875 -12.73 7.54 -33.76
CA ARG A 875 -12.07 6.38 -33.14
C ARG A 875 -10.54 6.47 -33.19
N ILE A 876 -9.99 6.99 -34.28
CA ILE A 876 -8.55 7.22 -34.44
C ILE A 876 -8.08 8.30 -33.46
N GLU A 877 -8.82 9.41 -33.34
CA GLU A 877 -8.55 10.50 -32.39
C GLU A 877 -8.54 9.97 -30.95
N ARG A 878 -9.56 9.18 -30.55
CA ARG A 878 -9.58 8.57 -29.22
C ARG A 878 -8.41 7.62 -29.01
N TYR A 879 -8.13 6.74 -29.98
CA TYR A 879 -7.00 5.82 -29.88
C TYR A 879 -5.67 6.56 -29.77
N SER A 880 -5.47 7.64 -30.53
CA SER A 880 -4.24 8.41 -30.47
C SER A 880 -4.05 9.06 -29.12
N VAL A 881 -5.10 9.71 -28.58
CA VAL A 881 -5.04 10.35 -27.27
C VAL A 881 -4.72 9.33 -26.18
N LEU A 882 -5.45 8.21 -26.13
CA LEU A 882 -5.23 7.18 -25.11
C LEU A 882 -3.84 6.53 -25.23
N SER A 883 -3.46 6.08 -26.43
CA SER A 883 -2.19 5.36 -26.64
C SER A 883 -0.98 6.25 -26.39
N VAL A 884 -1.04 7.53 -26.77
CA VAL A 884 0.07 8.48 -26.56
C VAL A 884 0.18 8.85 -25.08
N ILE A 885 -0.94 9.18 -24.44
CA ILE A 885 -0.96 9.47 -23.00
C ILE A 885 -0.42 8.28 -22.21
N ASP A 886 -0.92 7.07 -22.46
CA ASP A 886 -0.54 5.88 -21.70
C ASP A 886 0.98 5.57 -21.84
N ASN A 887 1.55 5.70 -23.05
CA ASN A 887 2.97 5.45 -23.25
C ASN A 887 3.85 6.52 -22.59
N ARG A 888 3.53 7.80 -22.81
CA ARG A 888 4.32 8.92 -22.28
C ARG A 888 4.19 9.05 -20.77
N TRP A 889 3.01 8.81 -20.22
CA TRP A 889 2.80 8.77 -18.78
C TRP A 889 3.62 7.65 -18.13
N LYS A 890 3.67 6.47 -18.73
CA LYS A 890 4.50 5.36 -18.25
C LYS A 890 6.00 5.71 -18.22
N GLU A 891 6.50 6.34 -19.28
CA GLU A 891 7.89 6.84 -19.33
C GLU A 891 8.14 7.87 -18.22
N HIS A 892 7.25 8.85 -18.08
CA HIS A 892 7.33 9.87 -17.03
C HIS A 892 7.33 9.28 -15.62
N LEU A 893 6.49 8.28 -15.34
CA LEU A 893 6.48 7.61 -14.03
C LEU A 893 7.84 7.00 -13.67
N ARG A 894 8.57 6.47 -14.66
CA ARG A 894 9.92 5.94 -14.46
C ARG A 894 10.92 7.06 -14.17
N GLU A 895 10.89 8.13 -14.95
CA GLU A 895 11.76 9.30 -14.71
C GLU A 895 11.51 9.92 -13.33
N MET A 896 10.26 9.91 -12.88
CA MET A 896 9.86 10.39 -11.55
C MET A 896 10.36 9.48 -10.42
N ASP A 897 10.34 8.15 -10.60
CA ASP A 897 10.93 7.20 -9.66
C ASP A 897 12.46 7.42 -9.56
N ASP A 898 13.16 7.53 -10.70
CA ASP A 898 14.61 7.80 -10.76
C ASP A 898 14.96 9.15 -10.07
N LEU A 899 14.16 10.20 -10.33
CA LEU A 899 14.34 11.52 -9.71
C LEU A 899 14.19 11.44 -8.19
N LYS A 900 13.17 10.71 -7.71
CA LYS A 900 12.88 10.57 -6.28
C LYS A 900 14.01 9.85 -5.55
N GLU A 901 14.61 8.83 -6.15
CA GLU A 901 15.76 8.12 -5.56
C GLU A 901 17.04 8.99 -5.58
N GLY A 902 17.28 9.71 -6.69
CA GLY A 902 18.46 10.56 -6.85
C GLY A 902 18.47 11.84 -5.99
N ILE A 903 17.31 12.35 -5.59
CA ILE A 903 17.21 13.64 -4.87
C ILE A 903 17.86 13.60 -3.48
N GLY A 904 17.94 12.41 -2.85
CA GLY A 904 18.54 12.23 -1.53
C GLY A 904 20.02 12.66 -1.48
N LEU A 905 20.74 12.46 -2.59
CA LEU A 905 22.15 12.83 -2.75
C LEU A 905 22.37 14.35 -2.84
N ARG A 906 21.32 15.13 -3.08
CA ARG A 906 21.40 16.61 -3.18
C ARG A 906 21.30 17.31 -1.82
N ALA A 907 20.90 16.59 -0.77
CA ALA A 907 20.89 17.11 0.61
C ALA A 907 22.29 17.54 1.10
N TYR A 908 23.37 17.04 0.47
CA TYR A 908 24.75 17.45 0.74
C TYR A 908 25.02 18.92 0.37
N GLY A 909 24.19 19.54 -0.48
CA GLY A 909 24.31 20.93 -0.92
C GLY A 909 23.60 21.99 -0.06
N GLN A 910 23.10 21.65 1.14
CA GLN A 910 22.31 22.52 2.03
C GLN A 910 20.98 23.04 1.44
N LYS A 911 20.49 22.44 0.36
CA LYS A 911 19.17 22.73 -0.21
C LYS A 911 18.13 21.74 0.30
N ASP A 912 16.86 22.15 0.37
CA ASP A 912 15.75 21.27 0.72
C ASP A 912 15.44 20.31 -0.46
N PRO A 913 15.60 18.98 -0.29
CA PRO A 913 15.35 18.02 -1.36
C PRO A 913 13.92 18.06 -1.90
N LEU A 914 12.92 18.37 -1.06
CA LEU A 914 11.51 18.39 -1.52
C LEU A 914 11.25 19.56 -2.48
N LEU A 915 11.88 20.71 -2.26
CA LEU A 915 11.73 21.87 -3.15
C LEU A 915 12.40 21.62 -4.51
N GLU A 916 13.60 21.03 -4.51
CA GLU A 916 14.29 20.68 -5.75
C GLU A 916 13.50 19.60 -6.52
N TYR A 917 12.99 18.58 -5.82
CA TYR A 917 12.10 17.57 -6.42
C TYR A 917 10.87 18.22 -7.08
N LYS A 918 10.17 19.13 -6.38
CA LYS A 918 9.01 19.84 -6.94
C LYS A 918 9.35 20.62 -8.21
N SER A 919 10.49 21.33 -8.22
CA SER A 919 10.90 22.14 -9.37
C SER A 919 11.26 21.29 -10.59
N GLU A 920 11.99 20.19 -10.39
CA GLU A 920 12.36 19.28 -11.47
C GLU A 920 11.16 18.49 -11.97
N ALA A 921 10.34 17.95 -11.06
CA ALA A 921 9.11 17.26 -11.39
C ALA A 921 8.16 18.13 -12.22
N PHE A 922 8.06 19.43 -11.91
CA PHE A 922 7.26 20.37 -12.69
C PHE A 922 7.82 20.57 -14.10
N THR A 923 9.15 20.72 -14.23
CA THR A 923 9.81 20.86 -15.54
C THR A 923 9.56 19.63 -16.41
N LEU A 924 9.82 18.43 -15.87
CA LEU A 924 9.56 17.16 -16.55
C LEU A 924 8.10 17.03 -16.97
N PHE A 925 7.17 17.45 -16.10
CA PHE A 925 5.74 17.39 -16.42
C PHE A 925 5.31 18.35 -17.52
N VAL A 926 5.86 19.57 -17.57
CA VAL A 926 5.60 20.51 -18.68
C VAL A 926 6.15 19.95 -19.99
N GLU A 927 7.35 19.36 -19.96
CA GLU A 927 7.92 18.67 -21.13
C GLU A 927 7.05 17.50 -21.58
N LEU A 928 6.56 16.68 -20.64
CA LEU A 928 5.61 15.60 -20.91
C LEU A 928 4.35 16.11 -21.62
N LEU A 929 3.72 17.17 -21.11
CA LEU A 929 2.48 17.70 -21.71
C LEU A 929 2.71 18.18 -23.14
N ASN A 930 3.85 18.82 -23.41
CA ASN A 930 4.23 19.25 -24.77
C ASN A 930 4.49 18.04 -25.68
N GLN A 931 5.15 17.00 -25.19
CA GLN A 931 5.37 15.76 -25.93
C GLN A 931 4.06 15.06 -26.28
N ILE A 932 3.15 14.92 -25.30
CA ILE A 932 1.82 14.35 -25.49
C ILE A 932 1.06 15.12 -26.57
N ARG A 933 0.99 16.45 -26.45
CA ARG A 933 0.31 17.31 -27.43
C ARG A 933 0.85 17.10 -28.84
N ASN A 934 2.17 17.25 -29.01
CA ASN A 934 2.81 17.18 -30.31
C ASN A 934 2.67 15.80 -30.95
N GLU A 935 2.78 14.72 -30.16
CA GLU A 935 2.65 13.35 -30.66
C GLU A 935 1.20 12.97 -30.98
N ILE A 936 0.21 13.41 -30.19
CA ILE A 936 -1.22 13.25 -30.51
C ILE A 936 -1.51 13.86 -31.89
N VAL A 937 -1.11 15.12 -32.09
CA VAL A 937 -1.36 15.80 -33.36
C VAL A 937 -0.62 15.07 -34.49
N SER A 938 0.67 14.79 -34.32
CA SER A 938 1.46 14.06 -35.31
C SER A 938 0.83 12.72 -35.71
N PHE A 939 0.34 11.96 -34.73
CA PHE A 939 -0.33 10.68 -34.95
C PHE A 939 -1.63 10.86 -35.73
N CYS A 940 -2.49 11.79 -35.32
CA CYS A 940 -3.76 12.09 -35.98
C CYS A 940 -3.59 12.45 -37.46
N PHE A 941 -2.50 13.11 -37.84
CA PHE A 941 -2.22 13.44 -39.23
C PHE A 941 -1.57 12.28 -39.99
N LYS A 942 -0.57 11.61 -39.41
CA LYS A 942 0.22 10.56 -40.08
C LYS A 942 -0.47 9.22 -40.21
N PHE A 943 -1.36 8.88 -39.28
CA PHE A 943 -1.95 7.55 -39.25
C PHE A 943 -3.03 7.41 -40.33
N PHE A 944 -2.78 6.56 -41.32
CA PHE A 944 -3.77 6.14 -42.31
C PHE A 944 -4.06 4.66 -42.13
N PRO A 945 -5.31 4.26 -41.82
CA PRO A 945 -5.65 2.85 -41.76
C PRO A 945 -5.46 2.23 -43.16
N GLN A 946 -4.80 1.08 -43.23
CA GLN A 946 -4.70 0.33 -44.49
C GLN A 946 -6.10 -0.07 -44.96
N ALA A 947 -6.36 0.05 -46.27
CA ALA A 947 -7.66 -0.28 -46.85
C ALA A 947 -8.07 -1.72 -46.47
N PRO A 948 -9.36 -1.99 -46.16
CA PRO A 948 -9.82 -3.29 -45.66
C PRO A 948 -9.50 -4.50 -46.55
N GLU A 949 -9.24 -4.30 -47.86
CA GLU A 949 -8.98 -5.38 -48.81
C GLU A 949 -7.62 -6.07 -48.64
N GLU A 950 -6.61 -5.43 -48.03
CA GLU A 950 -5.28 -6.05 -47.85
C GLU A 950 -5.11 -6.80 -46.51
N LEU A 951 -5.97 -6.51 -45.53
CA LEU A 951 -5.94 -7.15 -44.21
C LEU A 951 -6.47 -8.60 -44.21
N GLN A 952 -7.12 -9.05 -45.29
CA GLN A 952 -7.48 -10.47 -45.45
C GLN A 952 -6.31 -11.35 -45.91
N GLY A 953 -5.19 -10.77 -46.39
CA GLY A 953 -4.08 -11.51 -46.99
C GLY A 953 -2.88 -11.82 -46.08
N ARG A 954 -2.77 -11.18 -44.91
CA ARG A 954 -1.59 -11.33 -44.01
C ARG A 954 -1.95 -11.59 -42.55
N ARG A 955 -2.86 -12.53 -42.29
CA ARG A 955 -2.90 -13.23 -41.00
C ARG A 955 -1.86 -14.36 -40.99
N ARG A 956 -0.58 -14.02 -40.79
CA ARG A 956 0.37 -14.95 -40.18
C ARG A 956 0.44 -14.61 -38.69
N PRO A 957 -0.02 -15.47 -37.78
CA PRO A 957 0.25 -15.26 -36.37
C PRO A 957 1.74 -15.51 -36.14
N ALA A 958 2.47 -14.47 -35.72
CA ALA A 958 3.70 -14.67 -34.99
C ALA A 958 3.34 -15.47 -33.73
N ARG A 959 3.69 -16.78 -33.73
CA ARG A 959 3.58 -17.63 -32.55
C ARG A 959 4.67 -17.20 -31.55
N GLY A 960 4.42 -16.11 -30.84
CA GLY A 960 4.98 -15.92 -29.51
C GLY A 960 4.23 -16.84 -28.56
N ARG A 961 4.94 -17.81 -27.97
CA ARG A 961 4.40 -18.68 -26.93
C ARG A 961 4.21 -17.82 -25.68
N ILE A 962 3.03 -17.24 -25.50
CA ILE A 962 2.61 -16.68 -24.22
C ILE A 962 2.45 -17.90 -23.30
N ILE A 963 3.36 -18.02 -22.33
CA ILE A 963 3.19 -18.95 -21.21
C ILE A 963 2.23 -18.25 -20.26
N GLU A 964 1.09 -18.88 -20.00
CA GLU A 964 0.12 -18.43 -19.00
C GLU A 964 0.81 -18.30 -17.64
N THR A 965 0.91 -17.06 -17.14
CA THR A 965 1.04 -16.80 -15.71
C THR A 965 -0.28 -16.16 -15.31
N LYS A 966 -1.17 -16.92 -14.66
CA LYS A 966 -2.41 -16.40 -14.09
C LYS A 966 -2.06 -15.44 -12.95
N GLN A 967 -2.11 -14.14 -13.23
CA GLN A 967 -2.77 -13.07 -12.45
C GLN A 967 -2.38 -11.72 -13.09
N ASP A 968 -3.36 -10.82 -13.22
CA ASP A 968 -3.25 -9.37 -13.53
C ASP A 968 -3.26 -8.84 -14.98
N THR A 969 -3.87 -9.52 -15.95
CA THR A 969 -4.12 -8.90 -17.29
C THR A 969 -5.57 -8.95 -17.79
N ASP A 970 -6.47 -9.62 -17.08
CA ASP A 970 -7.86 -9.84 -17.53
C ASP A 970 -8.71 -8.54 -17.60
N GLY A 971 -8.26 -7.44 -17.00
CA GLY A 971 -8.98 -6.15 -16.94
C GLY A 971 -8.54 -5.06 -17.92
N ILE A 972 -7.47 -5.25 -18.71
CA ILE A 972 -6.87 -4.18 -19.54
C ILE A 972 -7.35 -4.24 -21.01
N GLY A 973 -8.25 -5.19 -21.35
CA GLY A 973 -8.87 -5.27 -22.68
C GLY A 973 -8.07 -6.06 -23.74
N LEU A 974 -7.00 -6.76 -23.37
CA LEU A 974 -6.25 -7.66 -24.26
C LEU A 974 -6.98 -9.00 -24.46
N LYS A 975 -8.12 -9.01 -25.16
CA LYS A 975 -8.80 -10.26 -25.57
C LYS A 975 -8.17 -10.84 -26.84
N GLY A 976 -7.46 -11.95 -26.70
CA GLY A 976 -7.09 -12.81 -27.83
C GLY A 976 -8.34 -13.42 -28.47
N SER A 977 -8.55 -13.17 -29.76
CA SER A 977 -9.70 -13.68 -30.51
C SER A 977 -9.75 -15.22 -30.52
N GLY A 978 -10.83 -15.78 -29.97
CA GLY A 978 -11.16 -17.19 -30.03
C GLY A 978 -11.31 -17.67 -31.47
N GLY A 979 -10.39 -18.53 -31.91
CA GLY A 979 -10.48 -19.21 -33.20
C GLY A 979 -11.16 -20.56 -33.06
N ASN A 980 -12.28 -20.74 -33.78
CA ASN A 980 -12.89 -22.04 -34.07
C ASN A 980 -11.88 -22.96 -34.77
N GLY A 981 -11.18 -23.78 -33.99
CA GLY A 981 -10.51 -24.99 -34.46
C GLY A 981 -11.47 -26.18 -34.33
N GLN A 982 -11.66 -26.93 -35.40
CA GLN A 982 -12.42 -28.20 -35.39
C GLN A 982 -12.04 -29.10 -34.21
N PRO A 983 -12.99 -29.88 -33.67
CA PRO A 983 -12.79 -30.65 -32.45
C PRO A 983 -11.76 -31.75 -32.69
N ALA A 984 -10.50 -31.50 -32.32
CA ALA A 984 -9.62 -32.58 -31.93
C ALA A 984 -10.21 -33.16 -30.64
N GLN A 985 -10.70 -34.39 -30.73
CA GLN A 985 -11.30 -35.19 -29.66
C GLN A 985 -10.80 -34.78 -28.26
N ALA A 986 -11.61 -33.98 -27.57
CA ALA A 986 -11.56 -33.95 -26.13
C ALA A 986 -11.88 -35.36 -25.66
N GLY A 987 -10.86 -36.07 -25.17
CA GLY A 987 -11.08 -37.24 -24.35
C GLY A 987 -12.07 -36.84 -23.27
N LYS A 988 -13.24 -37.49 -23.25
CA LYS A 988 -14.23 -37.35 -22.18
C LYS A 988 -13.48 -37.38 -20.85
N MET A 989 -13.54 -36.30 -20.05
CA MET A 989 -13.16 -36.37 -18.64
C MET A 989 -14.09 -37.41 -18.01
N GLN A 990 -13.56 -38.60 -17.76
CA GLN A 990 -14.20 -39.53 -16.86
C GLN A 990 -14.13 -38.93 -15.46
N PRO A 991 -15.19 -39.06 -14.65
CA PRO A 991 -15.13 -38.65 -13.25
C PRO A 991 -13.98 -39.42 -12.57
N ILE A 992 -13.14 -38.70 -11.84
CA ILE A 992 -12.11 -39.31 -10.99
C ILE A 992 -12.85 -40.17 -9.97
N ARG A 993 -12.89 -41.49 -10.22
CA ARG A 993 -13.19 -42.48 -9.19
C ARG A 993 -12.01 -42.46 -8.23
N VAL A 994 -12.24 -41.90 -7.05
CA VAL A 994 -11.35 -42.13 -5.91
C VAL A 994 -11.46 -43.61 -5.57
N GLU A 995 -10.49 -44.41 -5.99
CA GLU A 995 -10.39 -45.79 -5.52
C GLU A 995 -10.07 -45.78 -4.01
N GLU A 996 -10.79 -46.62 -3.26
CA GLU A 996 -10.59 -46.80 -1.82
C GLU A 996 -9.12 -47.12 -1.53
N ARG A 997 -8.44 -46.21 -0.82
CA ARG A 997 -7.08 -46.46 -0.34
C ARG A 997 -7.14 -47.50 0.78
N VAL A 998 -6.45 -48.61 0.59
CA VAL A 998 -6.33 -49.70 1.57
C VAL A 998 -5.71 -49.17 2.86
N GLY A 999 -6.47 -49.25 3.95
CA GLY A 999 -6.07 -48.77 5.26
C GLY A 999 -4.90 -49.59 5.81
N ARG A 1000 -4.07 -48.96 6.66
CA ARG A 1000 -2.87 -49.60 7.26
C ARG A 1000 -3.14 -50.95 7.94
N ASN A 1001 -4.35 -51.14 8.47
CA ASN A 1001 -4.74 -52.37 9.18
C ASN A 1001 -5.55 -53.36 8.33
N ASP A 1002 -5.83 -53.03 7.05
CA ASP A 1002 -6.61 -53.87 6.15
C ASP A 1002 -5.76 -55.01 5.55
N PRO A 1003 -6.38 -56.10 5.07
CA PRO A 1003 -5.67 -57.18 4.39
C PRO A 1003 -4.89 -56.65 3.20
N CYS A 1004 -3.63 -57.06 3.07
CA CYS A 1004 -2.77 -56.60 2.01
C CYS A 1004 -3.27 -57.13 0.65
N PRO A 1005 -3.41 -56.27 -0.39
CA PRO A 1005 -3.99 -56.67 -1.68
C PRO A 1005 -3.20 -57.74 -2.43
N CYS A 1006 -1.95 -57.99 -2.05
CA CYS A 1006 -1.10 -59.02 -2.64
C CYS A 1006 -1.53 -60.46 -2.30
N GLY A 1007 -2.61 -60.65 -1.53
CA GLY A 1007 -3.12 -61.99 -1.18
C GLY A 1007 -2.29 -62.73 -0.13
N SER A 1008 -1.33 -62.07 0.51
CA SER A 1008 -0.43 -62.69 1.50
C SER A 1008 -1.09 -63.07 2.83
N GLY A 1009 -2.37 -62.74 3.02
CA GLY A 1009 -3.10 -62.94 4.29
C GLY A 1009 -2.66 -62.04 5.45
N LYS A 1010 -1.66 -61.16 5.25
CA LYS A 1010 -1.14 -60.23 6.26
C LYS A 1010 -1.77 -58.84 6.11
N LYS A 1011 -1.83 -58.07 7.20
CA LYS A 1011 -2.26 -56.65 7.18
C LYS A 1011 -1.26 -55.79 6.38
N TYR A 1012 -1.75 -54.76 5.67
CA TYR A 1012 -0.96 -53.93 4.75
C TYR A 1012 0.32 -53.38 5.39
N LYS A 1013 0.25 -52.82 6.61
CA LYS A 1013 1.42 -52.32 7.37
C LYS A 1013 2.52 -53.36 7.65
N ASN A 1014 2.19 -54.65 7.61
CA ASN A 1014 3.14 -55.74 7.88
C ASN A 1014 3.61 -56.43 6.58
N CYS A 1015 3.24 -55.89 5.42
CA CYS A 1015 3.62 -56.39 4.10
C CYS A 1015 4.12 -55.24 3.21
N HIS A 1016 3.27 -54.65 2.37
CA HIS A 1016 3.66 -53.57 1.43
C HIS A 1016 3.69 -52.17 2.07
N GLY A 1017 3.16 -52.01 3.28
CA GLY A 1017 3.20 -50.76 4.04
C GLY A 1017 4.35 -50.68 5.06
N LYS A 1018 5.42 -51.45 4.86
CA LYS A 1018 6.65 -51.38 5.66
C LYS A 1018 7.59 -50.30 5.16
#